data_AF-A0A970TEM7-F1
#
_entry.id   AF-A0A970TEM7-F1
#
_cell.length_a   1.000
_cell.length_b   1.000
_cell.length_c   1.000
_cell.angle_alpha   90.00
_cell.angle_beta   90.00
_cell.angle_gamma   90.00
#
_symmetry.space_group_name_H-M   'P 1'
#
loop_
_entity.id
_entity.type
_entity.pdbx_description
1 polymer ?
#
loop_
_entity_poly.entity_id
_entity_poly.type
_entity_poly.pdbx_seq_one_letter_code
_entity_poly.pdbx_strand_id
1 'polypeptide(L)'
;MRIKCVFIKIGMALLFLLLFILVGIDVKALQASQSSDTQTTSNSNKMITIISHPSKVYDNPNVQRLIIPKEIDFVLDEMYYEIDPWLVKNFSSVTPNCPNLEYVQVEEGNETFTSKDGVLYSKDMTILYYCPPGKKGELIVPEGVTKIELMAFQECAKLTAIHLPSTLTYVSGAAFGGNTSLKILTIAEECPSYKTESNVLFTKNGELLVTYAGGKTNRNYTVPKDVKMIGNTAFKGSTHLTKLSTQENFTTVGIEAFRDCTNLREVNFVEGLSEIYAGAFLNCTKLYKVTLPNGTRLIAQDAFTGCNKLLDISLPESLLQVENDIYNVPNRCIRIYNPYLDTYSFDMAKGVTVYTYRGSHVFYSLMDKGIPIYYLDEPYGTVSETTKAPKGAIKGKGKADTSWYNEADSVYNISNPDQLAGLSTLVNNGVNFLDKEIVLTKDLDLSSYPNWQPIGTWSQYGSRNNRTKAFMGSFDGNNHVIYNLRISRIHEDYQGLFGINKGNIKDLFIRNADILAKSYVGILSGYSDNGSISNCHISGVVKGYEKVGGLIGQCSISISQCTVDVNVYGISNVGGISGYGSPNLVDCTNSGRIIGYDGVGGYNGYTTGGSISNCVNQMTVSGDINVGGLSGKLRGEGLVSNCRNKGTVSGREKVGGIAGAYTFDGEIMNCNNEGNVFGTYYVGGIAGYLSIGRMENCNNYGEVKGRYGVGGVLGMLGHRDPIIDRVFNCTNSGMIDGLVYTDQIIGKDMSIFGTFWLPDIY
;
A
#
# COMPACT_ATOMS: atom_id res chain seq x y z
N MET A 1 9.46 7.80 52.73
CA MET A 1 8.05 7.47 52.43
C MET A 1 7.89 6.09 51.80
N ARG A 2 8.27 5.00 52.50
CA ARG A 2 8.08 3.61 52.00
C ARG A 2 7.66 2.60 53.09
N ILE A 3 7.04 3.08 54.18
CA ILE A 3 6.54 2.21 55.27
C ILE A 3 5.03 2.40 55.52
N LYS A 4 4.38 3.44 54.98
CA LYS A 4 2.92 3.65 55.11
C LYS A 4 2.05 2.93 54.05
N CYS A 5 2.62 2.39 52.96
CA CYS A 5 1.84 1.70 51.91
C CYS A 5 1.61 0.18 52.16
N VAL A 6 2.36 -0.44 53.07
CA VAL A 6 2.24 -1.89 53.31
C VAL A 6 1.06 -2.20 54.27
N PHE A 7 0.76 -1.32 55.22
CA PHE A 7 -0.36 -1.53 56.15
C PHE A 7 -1.75 -1.29 55.52
N ILE A 8 -1.86 -0.47 54.48
CA ILE A 8 -3.15 -0.23 53.77
C ILE A 8 -3.52 -1.41 52.87
N LYS A 9 -2.52 -2.09 52.26
CA LYS A 9 -2.76 -3.28 51.42
C LYS A 9 -3.15 -4.53 52.21
N ILE A 10 -2.64 -4.69 53.44
CA ILE A 10 -3.00 -5.82 54.31
C ILE A 10 -4.41 -5.62 54.92
N GLY A 11 -4.78 -4.37 55.24
CA GLY A 11 -6.12 -4.04 55.76
C GLY A 11 -7.26 -4.28 54.76
N MET A 12 -7.07 -3.97 53.46
CA MET A 12 -8.10 -4.23 52.44
C MET A 12 -8.23 -5.71 52.06
N ALA A 13 -7.14 -6.48 52.07
CA ALA A 13 -7.19 -7.91 51.78
C ALA A 13 -7.96 -8.71 52.83
N LEU A 14 -7.86 -8.32 54.12
CA LEU A 14 -8.63 -8.91 55.22
C LEU A 14 -10.12 -8.53 55.18
N LEU A 15 -10.48 -7.35 54.67
CA LEU A 15 -11.87 -6.94 54.49
C LEU A 15 -12.55 -7.71 53.35
N PHE A 16 -11.81 -8.00 52.26
CA PHE A 16 -12.30 -8.84 51.17
C PHE A 16 -12.44 -10.32 51.58
N LEU A 17 -11.52 -10.84 52.39
CA LEU A 17 -11.61 -12.22 52.89
C LEU A 17 -12.81 -12.44 53.83
N LEU A 18 -13.18 -11.42 54.63
CA LEU A 18 -14.37 -11.45 55.48
C LEU A 18 -15.69 -11.33 54.67
N LEU A 19 -15.69 -10.62 53.54
CA LEU A 19 -16.84 -10.57 52.64
C LEU A 19 -17.10 -11.91 51.92
N PHE A 20 -16.06 -12.68 51.61
CA PHE A 20 -16.18 -14.02 51.02
C PHE A 20 -16.70 -15.08 52.01
N ILE A 21 -16.60 -14.85 53.31
CA ILE A 21 -17.11 -15.78 54.34
C ILE A 21 -18.60 -15.51 54.66
N LEU A 22 -19.11 -14.32 54.37
CA LEU A 22 -20.51 -13.92 54.65
C LEU A 22 -21.51 -14.19 53.51
N VAL A 23 -21.03 -14.40 52.28
CA VAL A 23 -21.87 -14.79 51.14
C VAL A 23 -21.53 -16.22 50.79
N GLY A 24 -22.30 -17.17 51.34
CA GLY A 24 -22.11 -18.61 51.14
C GLY A 24 -22.28 -19.05 49.68
N ILE A 25 -21.26 -18.84 48.87
CA ILE A 25 -21.13 -19.38 47.51
C ILE A 25 -20.36 -20.70 47.62
N ASP A 26 -20.99 -21.78 47.17
CA ASP A 26 -20.45 -23.13 47.17
C ASP A 26 -19.26 -23.24 46.20
N VAL A 27 -18.03 -23.18 46.72
CA VAL A 27 -16.76 -23.23 45.96
C VAL A 27 -16.43 -24.66 45.51
N LYS A 28 -17.41 -25.39 44.99
CA LYS A 28 -17.20 -26.67 44.27
C LYS A 28 -17.46 -26.59 42.77
N ALA A 29 -17.93 -25.45 42.25
CA ALA A 29 -18.13 -25.22 40.81
C ALA A 29 -17.01 -24.38 40.13
N LEU A 30 -15.98 -23.94 40.86
CA LEU A 30 -14.95 -23.01 40.35
C LEU A 30 -13.52 -23.57 40.29
N GLN A 31 -13.35 -24.89 40.47
CA GLN A 31 -12.05 -25.59 40.30
C GLN A 31 -11.97 -26.45 39.03
N ALA A 32 -12.78 -26.14 38.01
CA ALA A 32 -12.74 -26.83 36.71
C ALA A 32 -12.50 -25.92 35.49
N SER A 33 -12.02 -24.67 35.67
CA SER A 33 -11.82 -23.73 34.54
C SER A 33 -10.45 -23.06 34.49
N GLN A 34 -9.41 -23.72 34.99
CA GLN A 34 -8.03 -23.38 34.64
C GLN A 34 -7.24 -24.67 34.36
N SER A 35 -6.73 -24.77 33.13
CA SER A 35 -5.98 -25.88 32.48
C SER A 35 -6.80 -26.88 31.64
N SER A 36 -6.34 -27.08 30.40
CA SER A 36 -6.94 -27.78 29.23
C SER A 36 -8.09 -26.99 28.57
N ASP A 37 -8.05 -26.58 27.30
CA ASP A 37 -7.58 -27.28 26.10
C ASP A 37 -7.91 -28.78 26.15
N THR A 38 -9.13 -29.09 26.57
CA THR A 38 -9.76 -30.35 26.21
C THR A 38 -10.36 -30.20 24.83
N GLN A 39 -9.52 -30.47 23.83
CA GLN A 39 -9.97 -31.27 22.70
C GLN A 39 -10.77 -32.45 23.25
N THR A 40 -12.08 -32.47 23.03
CA THR A 40 -12.78 -33.75 22.88
C THR A 40 -12.47 -34.26 21.47
N THR A 41 -11.26 -34.78 21.30
CA THR A 41 -10.98 -35.75 20.25
C THR A 41 -11.68 -37.05 20.62
N SER A 42 -12.97 -37.14 20.29
CA SER A 42 -13.65 -38.41 20.10
C SER A 42 -14.28 -38.45 18.70
N ASN A 43 -13.97 -39.50 17.96
CA ASN A 43 -14.67 -39.87 16.74
C ASN A 43 -16.18 -39.96 17.04
N SER A 44 -17.00 -39.04 16.50
CA SER A 44 -18.42 -39.24 16.09
C SER A 44 -19.32 -37.99 16.18
N ASN A 45 -18.91 -36.86 16.75
CA ASN A 45 -19.86 -35.76 16.97
C ASN A 45 -20.22 -35.00 15.68
N LYS A 46 -21.37 -35.38 15.11
CA LYS A 46 -22.06 -34.70 14.00
C LYS A 46 -22.69 -33.34 14.41
N MET A 47 -22.68 -32.99 15.69
CA MET A 47 -23.31 -31.77 16.24
C MET A 47 -22.30 -30.94 17.03
N ILE A 48 -22.35 -29.62 16.90
CA ILE A 48 -21.59 -28.63 17.68
C ILE A 48 -22.51 -27.50 18.14
N THR A 49 -22.34 -27.04 19.39
CA THR A 49 -22.98 -25.85 19.95
C THR A 49 -21.97 -24.71 20.06
N ILE A 50 -22.36 -23.47 19.73
CA ILE A 50 -21.50 -22.28 19.88
C ILE A 50 -21.49 -21.83 21.35
N ILE A 51 -20.36 -21.84 22.05
CA ILE A 51 -20.33 -21.65 23.52
C ILE A 51 -19.87 -20.24 23.98
N SER A 52 -19.22 -19.41 23.15
CA SER A 52 -18.97 -17.96 23.37
C SER A 52 -18.04 -17.36 22.28
N HIS A 53 -17.90 -16.03 22.27
CA HIS A 53 -17.07 -15.16 21.38
C HIS A 53 -16.23 -15.88 20.29
N PRO A 54 -16.55 -15.69 18.99
CA PRO A 54 -15.95 -16.48 17.91
C PRO A 54 -14.59 -15.92 17.51
N SER A 55 -13.56 -16.23 18.30
CA SER A 55 -12.18 -16.18 17.85
C SER A 55 -11.77 -17.57 17.33
N LYS A 56 -12.02 -17.84 16.04
CA LYS A 56 -11.59 -19.02 15.26
C LYS A 56 -11.75 -20.38 15.99
N VAL A 57 -12.93 -21.01 15.97
CA VAL A 57 -13.14 -22.21 16.82
C VAL A 57 -13.55 -23.50 16.10
N TYR A 58 -13.95 -23.54 14.82
CA TYR A 58 -14.47 -24.80 14.25
C TYR A 58 -13.93 -25.14 12.85
N ASP A 59 -12.72 -25.70 12.82
CA ASP A 59 -12.17 -26.45 11.67
C ASP A 59 -12.43 -27.94 11.86
N ASN A 60 -13.67 -28.39 11.57
CA ASN A 60 -14.00 -29.80 11.67
C ASN A 60 -14.87 -30.27 10.49
N PRO A 61 -14.29 -31.05 9.55
CA PRO A 61 -15.02 -31.49 8.37
C PRO A 61 -16.11 -32.52 8.68
N ASN A 62 -16.21 -33.06 9.90
CA ASN A 62 -17.23 -34.03 10.27
C ASN A 62 -18.52 -33.41 10.83
N VAL A 63 -18.53 -32.10 11.07
CA VAL A 63 -19.69 -31.40 11.62
C VAL A 63 -20.80 -31.36 10.59
N GLN A 64 -22.00 -31.80 11.00
CA GLN A 64 -23.20 -31.80 10.16
C GLN A 64 -24.29 -30.86 10.68
N ARG A 65 -24.24 -30.49 11.96
CA ARG A 65 -25.18 -29.57 12.59
C ARG A 65 -24.48 -28.56 13.51
N LEU A 66 -24.92 -27.31 13.43
CA LEU A 66 -24.50 -26.18 14.26
C LEU A 66 -25.69 -25.72 15.11
N ILE A 67 -25.50 -25.50 16.40
CA ILE A 67 -26.52 -24.99 17.32
C ILE A 67 -26.11 -23.60 17.83
N ILE A 68 -27.00 -22.61 17.67
CA ILE A 68 -26.84 -21.23 18.12
C ILE A 68 -27.68 -21.04 19.40
N PRO A 69 -27.03 -20.81 20.56
CA PRO A 69 -27.76 -20.61 21.82
C PRO A 69 -28.56 -19.32 21.89
N LYS A 70 -29.45 -19.23 22.88
CA LYS A 70 -30.29 -18.06 23.13
C LYS A 70 -29.49 -16.79 23.49
N GLU A 71 -28.29 -16.94 24.05
CA GLU A 71 -27.42 -15.84 24.51
C GLU A 71 -26.63 -15.18 23.38
N ILE A 72 -26.67 -15.73 22.16
CA ILE A 72 -25.97 -15.18 21.00
C ILE A 72 -26.88 -14.16 20.31
N ASP A 73 -26.55 -12.88 20.47
CA ASP A 73 -27.29 -11.74 19.98
C ASP A 73 -26.53 -10.87 18.97
N PHE A 74 -25.20 -11.04 18.85
CA PHE A 74 -24.40 -10.26 17.91
C PHE A 74 -24.60 -10.78 16.48
N VAL A 75 -25.20 -9.92 15.65
CA VAL A 75 -24.93 -9.93 14.21
C VAL A 75 -23.48 -9.50 14.08
N LEU A 76 -22.68 -10.25 13.33
CA LEU A 76 -21.33 -9.82 13.02
C LEU A 76 -21.45 -8.61 12.10
N ASP A 77 -21.50 -7.44 12.73
CA ASP A 77 -21.72 -6.17 12.09
C ASP A 77 -20.55 -5.84 11.17
N GLU A 78 -20.86 -5.14 10.08
CA GLU A 78 -19.91 -4.62 9.09
C GLU A 78 -18.94 -3.56 9.69
N MET A 79 -18.92 -3.42 11.02
CA MET A 79 -18.24 -2.38 11.79
C MET A 79 -16.92 -2.78 12.47
N TYR A 80 -16.37 -3.97 12.24
CA TYR A 80 -15.02 -4.35 12.73
C TYR A 80 -14.02 -4.57 11.59
N TYR A 81 -13.41 -3.51 11.09
CA TYR A 81 -12.27 -3.55 10.15
C TYR A 81 -10.94 -3.20 10.83
N GLU A 82 -10.56 -3.94 11.88
CA GLU A 82 -9.22 -3.79 12.51
C GLU A 82 -8.26 -4.97 12.28
N ILE A 83 -8.66 -6.08 11.64
CA ILE A 83 -7.75 -7.22 11.46
C ILE A 83 -8.03 -7.89 10.12
N ASP A 84 -7.11 -7.75 9.16
CA ASP A 84 -6.97 -8.56 7.93
C ASP A 84 -8.17 -8.48 6.93
N PRO A 85 -7.97 -8.07 5.66
CA PRO A 85 -9.01 -8.15 4.62
C PRO A 85 -9.58 -9.56 4.37
N TRP A 86 -8.94 -10.60 4.94
CA TRP A 86 -9.41 -11.99 4.92
C TRP A 86 -10.30 -12.37 6.11
N LEU A 87 -10.50 -11.49 7.09
CA LEU A 87 -11.20 -11.80 8.34
C LEU A 87 -12.39 -10.88 8.59
N VAL A 88 -13.29 -10.75 7.60
CA VAL A 88 -14.68 -10.37 7.92
C VAL A 88 -15.20 -11.47 8.83
N LYS A 89 -15.40 -11.15 10.11
CA LYS A 89 -16.11 -12.06 10.99
C LYS A 89 -17.53 -12.13 10.43
N ASN A 90 -17.88 -13.21 9.74
CA ASN A 90 -19.25 -13.60 9.37
C ASN A 90 -19.43 -15.08 9.75
N PHE A 91 -20.63 -15.64 9.81
CA PHE A 91 -20.83 -17.07 10.13
C PHE A 91 -20.01 -18.01 9.23
N SER A 92 -19.72 -17.63 7.97
CA SER A 92 -18.77 -18.33 7.10
C SER A 92 -17.33 -18.35 7.65
N SER A 93 -16.87 -17.27 8.29
CA SER A 93 -15.58 -17.19 8.99
C SER A 93 -15.54 -17.94 10.33
N VAL A 94 -16.71 -18.24 10.92
CA VAL A 94 -16.84 -19.07 12.12
C VAL A 94 -16.73 -20.56 11.76
N THR A 95 -17.01 -20.91 10.50
CA THR A 95 -17.07 -22.31 9.99
C THR A 95 -16.21 -22.57 8.74
N PRO A 96 -15.02 -21.96 8.57
CA PRO A 96 -14.31 -21.89 7.29
C PRO A 96 -13.92 -23.26 6.73
N ASN A 97 -13.79 -24.30 7.56
CA ASN A 97 -13.52 -25.69 7.12
C ASN A 97 -14.57 -26.72 7.59
N CYS A 98 -15.86 -26.36 7.57
CA CYS A 98 -16.98 -27.28 7.83
C CYS A 98 -17.79 -27.62 6.56
N PRO A 99 -17.19 -28.23 5.50
CA PRO A 99 -17.85 -28.47 4.20
C PRO A 99 -19.02 -29.47 4.27
N ASN A 100 -19.15 -30.20 5.37
CA ASN A 100 -20.24 -31.15 5.59
C ASN A 100 -21.33 -30.62 6.52
N LEU A 101 -21.28 -29.36 6.97
CA LEU A 101 -22.34 -28.77 7.77
C LEU A 101 -23.61 -28.68 6.92
N GLU A 102 -24.67 -29.37 7.33
CA GLU A 102 -25.93 -29.45 6.56
C GLU A 102 -27.05 -28.64 7.21
N TYR A 103 -26.92 -28.28 8.50
CA TYR A 103 -28.02 -27.76 9.29
C TYR A 103 -27.58 -26.77 10.37
N VAL A 104 -28.19 -25.58 10.41
CA VAL A 104 -28.13 -24.66 11.56
C VAL A 104 -29.41 -24.77 12.37
N GLN A 105 -29.29 -24.92 13.68
CA GLN A 105 -30.37 -24.88 14.64
C GLN A 105 -30.19 -23.63 15.50
N VAL A 106 -31.28 -22.92 15.78
CA VAL A 106 -31.29 -21.82 16.75
C VAL A 106 -32.10 -22.29 17.96
N GLU A 107 -31.55 -22.12 19.16
CA GLU A 107 -32.22 -22.49 20.40
C GLU A 107 -33.46 -21.63 20.66
N GLU A 108 -34.45 -22.26 21.30
CA GLU A 108 -35.67 -21.56 21.71
C GLU A 108 -35.32 -20.43 22.69
N GLY A 109 -35.94 -19.26 22.48
CA GLY A 109 -35.66 -18.05 23.27
C GLY A 109 -34.55 -17.15 22.71
N ASN A 110 -33.87 -17.51 21.61
CA ASN A 110 -33.00 -16.55 20.92
C ASN A 110 -33.84 -15.39 20.34
N GLU A 111 -33.50 -14.15 20.70
CA GLU A 111 -34.25 -12.95 20.30
C GLU A 111 -33.80 -12.35 18.96
N THR A 112 -32.58 -12.68 18.49
CA THR A 112 -31.96 -12.09 17.29
C THR A 112 -32.14 -12.94 16.05
N PHE A 113 -32.04 -14.27 16.19
CA PHE A 113 -31.97 -15.21 15.09
C PHE A 113 -33.13 -16.19 15.09
N THR A 114 -33.38 -16.77 13.93
CA THR A 114 -34.20 -17.96 13.77
C THR A 114 -33.61 -18.87 12.70
N SER A 115 -33.96 -20.15 12.74
CA SER A 115 -33.58 -21.10 11.70
C SER A 115 -34.82 -21.65 11.03
N LYS A 116 -34.78 -21.70 9.69
CA LYS A 116 -35.79 -22.37 8.87
C LYS A 116 -35.10 -23.28 7.86
N ASP A 117 -35.51 -24.54 7.85
CA ASP A 117 -34.91 -25.60 7.02
C ASP A 117 -33.39 -25.74 7.18
N GLY A 118 -32.87 -25.45 8.38
CA GLY A 118 -31.43 -25.51 8.67
C GLY A 118 -30.62 -24.33 8.13
N VAL A 119 -31.27 -23.25 7.68
CA VAL A 119 -30.67 -21.99 7.22
C VAL A 119 -30.94 -20.90 8.25
N LEU A 120 -29.94 -20.04 8.49
CA LEU A 120 -29.99 -18.98 9.49
C LEU A 120 -30.55 -17.68 8.92
N TYR A 121 -31.54 -17.13 9.62
CA TYR A 121 -32.21 -15.86 9.30
C TYR A 121 -32.25 -14.94 10.52
N SER A 122 -32.56 -13.66 10.30
CA SER A 122 -33.02 -12.76 11.36
C SER A 122 -34.32 -13.28 12.00
N LYS A 123 -34.59 -12.88 13.25
CA LYS A 123 -35.76 -13.33 14.01
C LYS A 123 -37.08 -13.07 13.28
N ASP A 124 -37.18 -11.94 12.60
CA ASP A 124 -38.33 -11.51 11.79
C ASP A 124 -38.37 -12.13 10.38
N MET A 125 -37.39 -12.98 10.04
CA MET A 125 -37.19 -13.60 8.72
C MET A 125 -37.04 -12.61 7.55
N THR A 126 -36.59 -11.37 7.79
CA THR A 126 -36.35 -10.39 6.73
C THR A 126 -34.94 -10.46 6.12
N ILE A 127 -33.97 -11.06 6.83
CA ILE A 127 -32.57 -11.17 6.40
C ILE A 127 -32.12 -12.63 6.43
N LEU A 128 -31.48 -13.09 5.35
CA LEU A 128 -30.79 -14.40 5.29
C LEU A 128 -29.30 -14.18 5.56
N TYR A 129 -28.81 -14.72 6.68
CA TYR A 129 -27.42 -14.57 7.10
C TYR A 129 -26.53 -15.69 6.60
N TYR A 130 -26.97 -16.95 6.67
CA TYR A 130 -26.09 -18.08 6.40
C TYR A 130 -26.83 -19.37 6.02
N CYS A 131 -26.38 -19.97 4.92
CA CYS A 131 -26.75 -21.29 4.46
C CYS A 131 -25.54 -22.24 4.58
N PRO A 132 -25.69 -23.42 5.22
CA PRO A 132 -24.59 -24.37 5.36
C PRO A 132 -24.01 -24.89 4.04
N PRO A 133 -22.67 -25.00 3.90
CA PRO A 133 -21.99 -25.53 2.72
C PRO A 133 -22.42 -26.95 2.30
N GLY A 134 -22.71 -27.79 3.30
CA GLY A 134 -23.12 -29.18 3.13
C GLY A 134 -24.62 -29.39 2.91
N LYS A 135 -25.45 -28.33 2.93
CA LYS A 135 -26.88 -28.44 2.67
C LYS A 135 -27.12 -28.96 1.24
N LYS A 136 -27.97 -29.97 1.11
CA LYS A 136 -28.22 -30.69 -0.15
C LYS A 136 -29.58 -30.32 -0.73
N GLY A 137 -29.70 -30.53 -2.04
CA GLY A 137 -30.97 -30.45 -2.76
C GLY A 137 -31.39 -29.02 -3.05
N GLU A 138 -32.68 -28.76 -2.93
CA GLU A 138 -33.31 -27.49 -3.29
C GLU A 138 -33.58 -26.65 -2.05
N LEU A 139 -33.38 -25.33 -2.16
CA LEU A 139 -33.77 -24.37 -1.15
C LEU A 139 -34.75 -23.36 -1.74
N ILE A 140 -35.90 -23.23 -1.09
CA ILE A 140 -36.84 -22.14 -1.34
C ILE A 140 -36.63 -21.11 -0.24
N VAL A 141 -36.09 -19.95 -0.60
CA VAL A 141 -35.93 -18.84 0.34
C VAL A 141 -37.31 -18.25 0.62
N PRO A 142 -37.73 -18.10 1.90
CA PRO A 142 -39.10 -17.69 2.24
C PRO A 142 -39.48 -16.31 1.69
N GLU A 143 -40.75 -16.16 1.29
CA GLU A 143 -41.36 -14.84 1.09
C GLU A 143 -41.29 -14.02 2.40
N GLY A 144 -40.98 -12.73 2.28
CA GLY A 144 -40.68 -11.83 3.40
C GLY A 144 -39.18 -11.54 3.57
N VAL A 145 -38.29 -12.40 3.07
CA VAL A 145 -36.85 -12.11 3.03
C VAL A 145 -36.60 -10.97 2.05
N THR A 146 -36.02 -9.88 2.54
CA THR A 146 -35.69 -8.67 1.78
C THR A 146 -34.20 -8.54 1.50
N LYS A 147 -33.34 -9.15 2.32
CA LYS A 147 -31.87 -9.07 2.18
C LYS A 147 -31.19 -10.44 2.25
N ILE A 148 -30.19 -10.64 1.40
CA ILE A 148 -29.23 -11.76 1.48
C ILE A 148 -27.85 -11.17 1.73
N GLU A 149 -27.28 -11.52 2.88
CA GLU A 149 -26.02 -10.93 3.35
C GLU A 149 -24.79 -11.46 2.64
N LEU A 150 -23.65 -10.80 2.90
CA LEU A 150 -22.34 -11.19 2.41
C LEU A 150 -22.09 -12.68 2.68
N MET A 151 -21.59 -13.42 1.67
CA MET A 151 -21.21 -14.84 1.80
C MET A 151 -22.30 -15.80 2.32
N ALA A 152 -23.58 -15.40 2.29
CA ALA A 152 -24.64 -16.20 2.88
C ALA A 152 -24.80 -17.61 2.26
N PHE A 153 -24.42 -17.80 1.00
CA PHE A 153 -24.39 -19.08 0.28
C PHE A 153 -22.98 -19.51 -0.11
N GLN A 154 -21.95 -18.98 0.53
CA GLN A 154 -20.57 -19.25 0.16
C GLN A 154 -20.23 -20.75 0.30
N GLU A 155 -19.56 -21.30 -0.71
CA GLU A 155 -19.16 -22.72 -0.78
C GLU A 155 -20.33 -23.70 -0.57
N CYS A 156 -21.58 -23.32 -0.88
CA CYS A 156 -22.74 -24.22 -0.91
C CYS A 156 -22.66 -25.21 -2.09
N ALA A 157 -21.61 -26.04 -2.09
CA ALA A 157 -21.21 -26.94 -3.17
C ALA A 157 -22.14 -28.17 -3.32
N LYS A 158 -23.12 -28.36 -2.42
CA LYS A 158 -24.07 -29.50 -2.49
C LYS A 158 -25.51 -29.09 -2.80
N LEU A 159 -25.83 -27.79 -2.80
CA LEU A 159 -27.14 -27.30 -3.25
C LEU A 159 -27.24 -27.40 -4.77
N THR A 160 -28.40 -27.85 -5.26
CA THR A 160 -28.67 -28.02 -6.69
C THR A 160 -29.66 -26.99 -7.23
N ALA A 161 -30.53 -26.46 -6.38
CA ALA A 161 -31.47 -25.40 -6.74
C ALA A 161 -31.62 -24.37 -5.61
N ILE A 162 -31.75 -23.10 -5.99
CA ILE A 162 -32.14 -22.00 -5.10
C ILE A 162 -33.27 -21.22 -5.78
N HIS A 163 -34.38 -21.04 -5.06
CA HIS A 163 -35.52 -20.24 -5.48
C HIS A 163 -35.63 -19.02 -4.55
N LEU A 164 -35.45 -17.83 -5.10
CA LEU A 164 -35.45 -16.55 -4.38
C LEU A 164 -36.85 -15.91 -4.39
N PRO A 165 -37.24 -15.19 -3.32
CA PRO A 165 -38.59 -14.65 -3.16
C PRO A 165 -38.80 -13.35 -3.94
N SER A 166 -40.07 -12.94 -4.06
CA SER A 166 -40.47 -11.68 -4.69
C SER A 166 -40.06 -10.45 -3.87
N THR A 167 -39.97 -10.58 -2.54
CA THR A 167 -39.68 -9.50 -1.60
C THR A 167 -38.22 -9.03 -1.56
N LEU A 168 -37.32 -9.67 -2.31
CA LEU A 168 -35.89 -9.42 -2.24
C LEU A 168 -35.53 -8.03 -2.81
N THR A 169 -34.90 -7.19 -1.99
CA THR A 169 -34.45 -5.85 -2.38
C THR A 169 -32.93 -5.73 -2.42
N TYR A 170 -32.20 -6.56 -1.68
CA TYR A 170 -30.74 -6.54 -1.60
C TYR A 170 -30.11 -7.94 -1.63
N VAL A 171 -29.08 -8.09 -2.45
CA VAL A 171 -28.20 -9.27 -2.48
C VAL A 171 -26.77 -8.77 -2.45
N SER A 172 -26.01 -9.18 -1.43
CA SER A 172 -24.60 -8.88 -1.39
C SER A 172 -23.87 -9.48 -2.59
N GLY A 173 -22.95 -8.70 -3.17
CA GLY A 173 -22.21 -9.10 -4.37
C GLY A 173 -21.50 -10.44 -4.24
N ALA A 174 -21.02 -10.83 -3.05
CA ALA A 174 -20.32 -12.10 -2.83
C ALA A 174 -21.16 -13.18 -2.10
N ALA A 175 -22.49 -13.07 -2.14
CA ALA A 175 -23.37 -14.01 -1.43
C ALA A 175 -23.24 -15.46 -1.92
N PHE A 176 -22.94 -15.70 -3.21
CA PHE A 176 -23.05 -17.02 -3.85
C PHE A 176 -21.72 -17.60 -4.38
N GLY A 177 -20.59 -17.16 -3.84
CA GLY A 177 -19.29 -17.62 -4.32
C GLY A 177 -19.01 -19.09 -3.98
N GLY A 178 -18.61 -19.92 -4.95
CA GLY A 178 -18.19 -21.31 -4.73
C GLY A 178 -19.30 -22.36 -4.88
N ASN A 179 -20.42 -22.01 -5.51
CA ASN A 179 -21.63 -22.84 -5.56
C ASN A 179 -21.56 -23.87 -6.70
N THR A 180 -20.57 -24.77 -6.63
CA THR A 180 -20.13 -25.63 -7.74
C THR A 180 -21.16 -26.66 -8.24
N SER A 181 -22.22 -26.95 -7.47
CA SER A 181 -23.31 -27.85 -7.88
C SER A 181 -24.63 -27.17 -8.21
N LEU A 182 -24.72 -25.84 -8.05
CA LEU A 182 -25.97 -25.10 -8.26
C LEU A 182 -26.34 -25.09 -9.75
N LYS A 183 -27.46 -25.72 -10.11
CA LYS A 183 -27.94 -25.85 -11.50
C LYS A 183 -29.11 -24.93 -11.80
N ILE A 184 -29.99 -24.74 -10.81
CA ILE A 184 -31.21 -23.95 -10.92
C ILE A 184 -31.08 -22.76 -9.97
N LEU A 185 -31.22 -21.56 -10.51
CA LEU A 185 -31.29 -20.33 -9.72
C LEU A 185 -32.41 -19.50 -10.32
N THR A 186 -33.50 -19.36 -9.58
CA THR A 186 -34.67 -18.58 -10.02
C THR A 186 -35.02 -17.52 -8.99
N ILE A 187 -35.70 -16.47 -9.44
CA ILE A 187 -36.37 -15.51 -8.57
C ILE A 187 -37.84 -15.41 -8.97
N ALA A 188 -38.72 -15.17 -8.01
CA ALA A 188 -40.15 -14.97 -8.29
C ALA A 188 -40.36 -13.85 -9.32
N GLU A 189 -41.26 -14.08 -10.29
CA GLU A 189 -41.41 -13.23 -11.48
C GLU A 189 -41.71 -11.75 -11.15
N GLU A 190 -42.45 -11.52 -10.06
CA GLU A 190 -42.86 -10.20 -9.58
C GLU A 190 -41.79 -9.45 -8.76
N CYS A 191 -40.57 -9.99 -8.64
CA CYS A 191 -39.51 -9.30 -7.89
C CYS A 191 -39.15 -7.96 -8.57
N PRO A 192 -39.22 -6.81 -7.85
CA PRO A 192 -38.97 -5.50 -8.43
C PRO A 192 -37.49 -5.21 -8.63
N SER A 193 -36.60 -5.82 -7.82
CA SER A 193 -35.17 -5.48 -7.78
C SER A 193 -34.28 -6.40 -8.61
N TYR A 194 -34.73 -7.63 -8.90
CA TYR A 194 -33.91 -8.65 -9.56
C TYR A 194 -34.70 -9.43 -10.60
N LYS A 195 -33.97 -10.08 -11.50
CA LYS A 195 -34.51 -11.05 -12.45
C LYS A 195 -33.54 -12.19 -12.65
N THR A 196 -34.04 -13.36 -13.02
CA THR A 196 -33.21 -14.50 -13.40
C THR A 196 -33.44 -14.86 -14.86
N GLU A 197 -32.36 -15.00 -15.61
CA GLU A 197 -32.40 -15.46 -16.99
C GLU A 197 -31.38 -16.58 -17.16
N SER A 198 -31.80 -17.74 -17.67
CA SER A 198 -30.93 -18.90 -17.87
C SER A 198 -30.12 -19.32 -16.61
N ASN A 199 -30.73 -19.27 -15.42
CA ASN A 199 -30.10 -19.55 -14.12
C ASN A 199 -28.93 -18.62 -13.77
N VAL A 200 -28.99 -17.38 -14.24
CA VAL A 200 -28.09 -16.29 -13.87
C VAL A 200 -28.93 -15.18 -13.27
N LEU A 201 -28.53 -14.68 -12.10
CA LEU A 201 -29.22 -13.60 -11.40
C LEU A 201 -28.67 -12.25 -11.84
N PHE A 202 -29.56 -11.35 -12.19
CA PHE A 202 -29.26 -9.97 -12.57
C PHE A 202 -30.08 -9.01 -11.71
N THR A 203 -29.62 -7.77 -11.61
CA THR A 203 -30.52 -6.66 -11.23
C THR A 203 -31.67 -6.54 -12.23
N LYS A 204 -32.81 -6.00 -11.81
CA LYS A 204 -34.01 -5.90 -12.67
C LYS A 204 -33.72 -5.17 -13.99
N ASN A 205 -32.89 -4.14 -13.93
CA ASN A 205 -32.45 -3.37 -15.09
C ASN A 205 -31.43 -4.11 -16.00
N GLY A 206 -30.88 -5.25 -15.56
CA GLY A 206 -29.92 -6.06 -16.32
C GLY A 206 -28.47 -5.57 -16.29
N GLU A 207 -28.16 -4.45 -15.64
CA GLU A 207 -26.83 -3.82 -15.70
C GLU A 207 -25.76 -4.56 -14.88
N LEU A 208 -26.16 -5.29 -13.83
CA LEU A 208 -25.26 -6.08 -12.99
C LEU A 208 -25.62 -7.56 -13.08
N LEU A 209 -24.65 -8.38 -13.51
CA LEU A 209 -24.68 -9.83 -13.32
C LEU A 209 -24.25 -10.13 -11.89
N VAL A 210 -25.22 -10.46 -11.03
CA VAL A 210 -25.02 -10.65 -9.59
C VAL A 210 -24.32 -11.99 -9.33
N THR A 211 -24.85 -13.08 -9.90
CA THR A 211 -24.25 -14.41 -9.74
C THR A 211 -24.66 -15.38 -10.85
N TYR A 212 -23.79 -16.33 -11.14
CA TYR A 212 -23.98 -17.43 -12.07
C TYR A 212 -24.08 -18.76 -11.32
N ALA A 213 -25.05 -19.60 -11.67
CA ALA A 213 -25.19 -20.93 -11.07
C ALA A 213 -24.00 -21.85 -11.48
N GLY A 214 -23.05 -22.07 -10.56
CA GLY A 214 -21.75 -22.72 -10.85
C GLY A 214 -21.81 -24.18 -11.31
N GLY A 215 -22.90 -24.89 -11.04
CA GLY A 215 -23.16 -26.26 -11.49
C GLY A 215 -23.74 -26.35 -12.92
N LYS A 216 -23.93 -25.23 -13.61
CA LYS A 216 -24.28 -25.22 -15.04
C LYS A 216 -23.16 -25.87 -15.86
N THR A 217 -23.54 -26.71 -16.82
CA THR A 217 -22.60 -27.45 -17.68
C THR A 217 -22.22 -26.72 -18.96
N ASN A 218 -22.73 -25.49 -19.15
CA ASN A 218 -22.40 -24.64 -20.29
C ASN A 218 -20.89 -24.35 -20.33
N ARG A 219 -20.24 -24.75 -21.43
CA ARG A 219 -18.81 -24.51 -21.64
C ARG A 219 -18.49 -23.09 -22.08
N ASN A 220 -19.46 -22.40 -22.64
CA ASN A 220 -19.31 -21.04 -23.16
C ASN A 220 -20.40 -20.16 -22.56
N TYR A 221 -20.03 -18.94 -22.17
CA TYR A 221 -20.98 -17.94 -21.73
C TYR A 221 -20.69 -16.61 -22.40
N THR A 222 -21.73 -16.01 -22.98
CA THR A 222 -21.69 -14.66 -23.52
C THR A 222 -22.48 -13.76 -22.58
N VAL A 223 -21.81 -12.77 -22.00
CA VAL A 223 -22.44 -11.77 -21.15
C VAL A 223 -23.41 -10.94 -22.00
N PRO A 224 -24.69 -10.80 -21.63
CA PRO A 224 -25.66 -10.01 -22.39
C PRO A 224 -25.26 -8.53 -22.53
N LYS A 225 -25.63 -7.91 -23.66
CA LYS A 225 -25.30 -6.51 -24.01
C LYS A 225 -25.70 -5.43 -23.00
N ASP A 226 -26.71 -5.69 -22.16
CA ASP A 226 -27.21 -4.72 -21.20
C ASP A 226 -26.38 -4.74 -19.90
N VAL A 227 -25.53 -5.75 -19.71
CA VAL A 227 -24.68 -5.91 -18.52
C VAL A 227 -23.45 -5.01 -18.64
N LYS A 228 -23.28 -4.13 -17.64
CA LYS A 228 -22.10 -3.27 -17.47
C LYS A 228 -21.05 -3.92 -16.58
N MET A 229 -21.49 -4.69 -15.58
CA MET A 229 -20.61 -5.24 -14.54
C MET A 229 -20.90 -6.70 -14.22
N ILE A 230 -19.83 -7.48 -14.00
CA ILE A 230 -19.88 -8.77 -13.32
C ILE A 230 -19.61 -8.56 -11.83
N GLY A 231 -20.53 -9.04 -10.98
CA GLY A 231 -20.44 -8.94 -9.53
C GLY A 231 -19.29 -9.73 -8.91
N ASN A 232 -19.01 -9.44 -7.65
CA ASN A 232 -17.94 -10.10 -6.91
C ASN A 232 -18.22 -11.62 -6.79
N THR A 233 -17.22 -12.47 -6.97
CA THR A 233 -17.37 -13.94 -6.90
C THR A 233 -18.45 -14.55 -7.80
N ALA A 234 -19.01 -13.80 -8.77
CA ALA A 234 -20.22 -14.18 -9.48
C ALA A 234 -20.12 -15.53 -10.21
N PHE A 235 -18.94 -15.88 -10.71
CA PHE A 235 -18.60 -17.15 -11.36
C PHE A 235 -17.66 -18.01 -10.52
N LYS A 236 -17.36 -17.65 -9.27
CA LYS A 236 -16.37 -18.38 -8.44
C LYS A 236 -16.67 -19.88 -8.41
N GLY A 237 -15.69 -20.69 -8.78
CA GLY A 237 -15.80 -22.15 -8.82
C GLY A 237 -16.63 -22.70 -9.99
N SER A 238 -16.94 -21.91 -11.02
CA SER A 238 -17.67 -22.37 -12.22
C SER A 238 -16.77 -23.26 -13.10
N THR A 239 -16.49 -24.47 -12.64
CA THR A 239 -15.50 -25.37 -13.21
C THR A 239 -15.88 -25.97 -14.56
N HIS A 240 -17.10 -25.77 -15.08
CA HIS A 240 -17.47 -26.22 -16.43
C HIS A 240 -17.23 -25.15 -17.50
N LEU A 241 -17.11 -23.88 -17.11
CA LEU A 241 -16.92 -22.78 -18.03
C LEU A 241 -15.52 -22.85 -18.65
N THR A 242 -15.43 -22.84 -19.97
CA THR A 242 -14.19 -22.89 -20.75
C THR A 242 -13.92 -21.60 -21.52
N LYS A 243 -14.97 -20.85 -21.88
CA LYS A 243 -14.86 -19.59 -22.62
C LYS A 243 -15.86 -18.56 -22.12
N LEU A 244 -15.36 -17.34 -21.94
CA LEU A 244 -16.16 -16.16 -21.69
C LEU A 244 -16.01 -15.15 -22.84
N SER A 245 -17.12 -14.56 -23.27
CA SER A 245 -17.13 -13.38 -24.13
C SER A 245 -18.05 -12.31 -23.57
N THR A 246 -17.63 -11.05 -23.65
CA THR A 246 -18.49 -9.91 -23.31
C THR A 246 -19.07 -9.26 -24.58
N GLN A 247 -20.03 -8.35 -24.41
CA GLN A 247 -20.67 -7.58 -25.48
C GLN A 247 -20.55 -6.09 -25.19
N GLU A 248 -20.97 -5.25 -26.15
CA GLU A 248 -20.97 -3.79 -26.04
C GLU A 248 -21.47 -3.27 -24.68
N ASN A 249 -20.95 -2.11 -24.25
CA ASN A 249 -21.25 -1.46 -22.95
C ASN A 249 -20.71 -2.16 -21.69
N PHE A 250 -20.01 -3.28 -21.82
CA PHE A 250 -19.36 -3.94 -20.69
C PHE A 250 -18.15 -3.16 -20.16
N THR A 251 -18.13 -2.81 -18.87
CA THR A 251 -17.07 -1.94 -18.30
C THR A 251 -16.24 -2.61 -17.20
N THR A 252 -16.80 -3.56 -16.44
CA THR A 252 -16.22 -3.91 -15.12
C THR A 252 -16.30 -5.39 -14.76
N VAL A 253 -15.18 -5.96 -14.29
CA VAL A 253 -15.10 -7.31 -13.69
C VAL A 253 -14.83 -7.19 -12.19
N GLY A 254 -15.75 -7.68 -11.34
CA GLY A 254 -15.69 -7.60 -9.89
C GLY A 254 -14.62 -8.46 -9.21
N ILE A 255 -14.47 -8.28 -7.89
CA ILE A 255 -13.48 -8.97 -7.05
C ILE A 255 -13.73 -10.47 -7.08
N GLU A 256 -12.69 -11.26 -7.32
CA GLU A 256 -12.75 -12.73 -7.37
C GLU A 256 -13.82 -13.31 -8.32
N ALA A 257 -14.30 -12.52 -9.30
CA ALA A 257 -15.44 -12.88 -10.13
C ALA A 257 -15.34 -14.28 -10.75
N PHE A 258 -14.17 -14.67 -11.25
CA PHE A 258 -13.86 -15.97 -11.86
C PHE A 258 -12.89 -16.81 -11.04
N ARG A 259 -12.71 -16.51 -9.75
CA ARG A 259 -11.80 -17.28 -8.89
C ARG A 259 -12.11 -18.79 -8.97
N ASP A 260 -11.05 -19.60 -9.07
CA ASP A 260 -11.13 -21.07 -9.15
C ASP A 260 -11.97 -21.60 -10.34
N CYS A 261 -12.16 -20.81 -11.41
CA CYS A 261 -12.69 -21.29 -12.70
C CYS A 261 -11.65 -22.12 -13.45
N THR A 262 -11.30 -23.28 -12.90
CA THR A 262 -10.12 -24.08 -13.31
C THR A 262 -10.15 -24.63 -14.74
N ASN A 263 -11.29 -24.61 -15.43
CA ASN A 263 -11.39 -25.00 -16.84
C ASN A 263 -11.53 -23.82 -17.81
N LEU A 264 -11.59 -22.57 -17.33
CA LEU A 264 -11.63 -21.38 -18.17
C LEU A 264 -10.33 -21.29 -18.95
N ARG A 265 -10.42 -21.15 -20.27
CA ARG A 265 -9.31 -21.18 -21.22
C ARG A 265 -9.12 -19.86 -21.97
N GLU A 266 -10.23 -19.24 -22.34
CA GLU A 266 -10.26 -18.01 -23.12
C GLU A 266 -11.24 -17.00 -22.54
N VAL A 267 -10.80 -15.76 -22.42
CA VAL A 267 -11.65 -14.61 -22.08
C VAL A 267 -11.46 -13.54 -23.14
N ASN A 268 -12.55 -13.17 -23.81
CA ASN A 268 -12.55 -12.13 -24.84
C ASN A 268 -13.39 -10.96 -24.35
N PHE A 269 -12.73 -9.85 -24.03
CA PHE A 269 -13.41 -8.61 -23.68
C PHE A 269 -13.60 -7.75 -24.93
N VAL A 270 -14.72 -7.03 -25.00
CA VAL A 270 -14.97 -6.03 -26.04
C VAL A 270 -14.38 -4.66 -25.67
N GLU A 271 -14.28 -3.78 -26.66
CA GLU A 271 -14.05 -2.35 -26.44
C GLU A 271 -15.06 -1.78 -25.44
N GLY A 272 -14.56 -1.00 -24.47
CA GLY A 272 -15.35 -0.46 -23.36
C GLY A 272 -14.99 -1.02 -21.98
N LEU A 273 -14.31 -2.16 -21.90
CA LEU A 273 -13.79 -2.66 -20.61
C LEU A 273 -12.82 -1.63 -20.02
N SER A 274 -13.14 -1.14 -18.83
CA SER A 274 -12.35 -0.17 -18.08
C SER A 274 -11.62 -0.81 -16.90
N GLU A 275 -12.25 -1.75 -16.17
CA GLU A 275 -11.75 -2.16 -14.85
C GLU A 275 -11.84 -3.68 -14.59
N ILE A 276 -10.74 -4.28 -14.14
CA ILE A 276 -10.64 -5.66 -13.63
C ILE A 276 -10.19 -5.61 -12.17
N TYR A 277 -11.03 -6.05 -11.24
CA TYR A 277 -10.78 -5.97 -9.80
C TYR A 277 -10.01 -7.16 -9.22
N ALA A 278 -9.69 -7.07 -7.92
CA ALA A 278 -8.70 -7.92 -7.28
C ALA A 278 -9.10 -9.41 -7.33
N GLY A 279 -8.14 -10.28 -7.62
CA GLY A 279 -8.36 -11.72 -7.70
C GLY A 279 -9.33 -12.18 -8.80
N ALA A 280 -9.73 -11.31 -9.73
CA ALA A 280 -10.80 -11.57 -10.70
C ALA A 280 -10.68 -12.92 -11.42
N PHE A 281 -9.48 -13.37 -11.77
CA PHE A 281 -9.18 -14.68 -12.39
C PHE A 281 -8.23 -15.53 -11.54
N LEU A 282 -8.22 -15.34 -10.23
CA LEU A 282 -7.38 -16.11 -9.30
C LEU A 282 -7.57 -17.63 -9.52
N ASN A 283 -6.47 -18.37 -9.64
CA ASN A 283 -6.43 -19.82 -9.86
C ASN A 283 -7.23 -20.32 -11.09
N CYS A 284 -7.37 -19.51 -12.14
CA CYS A 284 -7.85 -19.99 -13.44
C CYS A 284 -6.75 -20.78 -14.17
N THR A 285 -6.43 -21.97 -13.66
CA THR A 285 -5.22 -22.73 -14.01
C THR A 285 -5.08 -23.17 -15.47
N LYS A 286 -6.17 -23.16 -16.25
CA LYS A 286 -6.17 -23.47 -17.70
C LYS A 286 -6.32 -22.24 -18.60
N LEU A 287 -6.44 -21.04 -18.03
CA LEU A 287 -6.62 -19.80 -18.78
C LEU A 287 -5.33 -19.53 -19.56
N TYR A 288 -5.39 -19.59 -20.88
CA TYR A 288 -4.22 -19.38 -21.75
C TYR A 288 -4.30 -18.11 -22.59
N LYS A 289 -5.48 -17.54 -22.76
CA LYS A 289 -5.70 -16.34 -23.59
C LYS A 289 -6.67 -15.38 -22.92
N VAL A 290 -6.23 -14.14 -22.76
CA VAL A 290 -7.07 -12.99 -22.37
C VAL A 290 -6.84 -11.87 -23.37
N THR A 291 -7.90 -11.42 -24.02
CA THR A 291 -7.85 -10.28 -24.94
C THR A 291 -8.41 -9.05 -24.23
N LEU A 292 -7.55 -8.08 -23.93
CA LEU A 292 -7.90 -6.80 -23.31
C LEU A 292 -8.04 -5.72 -24.38
N PRO A 293 -9.09 -4.88 -24.33
CA PRO A 293 -9.27 -3.76 -25.27
C PRO A 293 -8.39 -2.55 -24.92
N ASN A 294 -8.21 -1.65 -25.89
CA ASN A 294 -7.41 -0.44 -25.76
C ASN A 294 -7.97 0.62 -24.80
N GLY A 295 -9.11 0.37 -24.14
CA GLY A 295 -9.71 1.27 -23.14
C GLY A 295 -9.54 0.82 -21.69
N THR A 296 -8.87 -0.30 -21.42
CA THR A 296 -8.72 -0.82 -20.05
C THR A 296 -7.80 0.08 -19.22
N ARG A 297 -8.32 0.56 -18.08
CA ARG A 297 -7.68 1.53 -17.17
C ARG A 297 -7.17 0.90 -15.87
N LEU A 298 -7.80 -0.19 -15.41
CA LEU A 298 -7.46 -0.83 -14.14
C LEU A 298 -7.39 -2.35 -14.27
N ILE A 299 -6.28 -2.92 -13.79
CA ILE A 299 -6.14 -4.34 -13.45
C ILE A 299 -5.59 -4.40 -12.02
N ALA A 300 -6.41 -4.85 -11.08
CA ALA A 300 -6.10 -4.81 -9.67
C ALA A 300 -5.31 -6.05 -9.19
N GLN A 301 -4.93 -6.02 -7.91
CA GLN A 301 -4.12 -7.05 -7.24
C GLN A 301 -4.60 -8.48 -7.50
N ASP A 302 -3.67 -9.40 -7.75
CA ASP A 302 -3.94 -10.84 -7.90
C ASP A 302 -4.92 -11.20 -9.02
N ALA A 303 -5.29 -10.26 -9.89
CA ALA A 303 -6.32 -10.46 -10.90
C ALA A 303 -6.07 -11.69 -11.79
N PHE A 304 -4.82 -12.11 -12.01
CA PHE A 304 -4.47 -13.31 -12.78
C PHE A 304 -3.54 -14.27 -12.02
N THR A 305 -3.45 -14.17 -10.69
CA THR A 305 -2.60 -15.06 -9.88
C THR A 305 -3.04 -16.53 -10.07
N GLY A 306 -2.09 -17.46 -10.22
CA GLY A 306 -2.39 -18.89 -10.45
C GLY A 306 -2.89 -19.25 -11.87
N CYS A 307 -2.91 -18.30 -12.81
CA CYS A 307 -3.21 -18.55 -14.23
C CYS A 307 -2.01 -19.17 -14.98
N ASN A 308 -1.60 -20.36 -14.57
CA ASN A 308 -0.32 -20.99 -14.97
C ASN A 308 -0.18 -21.34 -16.47
N LYS A 309 -1.23 -21.15 -17.28
CA LYS A 309 -1.23 -21.41 -18.73
C LYS A 309 -1.33 -20.15 -19.58
N LEU A 310 -1.39 -18.97 -18.97
CA LEU A 310 -1.52 -17.69 -19.67
C LEU A 310 -0.18 -17.37 -20.35
N LEU A 311 -0.11 -17.62 -21.66
CA LEU A 311 1.11 -17.47 -22.48
C LEU A 311 1.18 -16.09 -23.14
N ASP A 312 0.03 -15.48 -23.43
CA ASP A 312 -0.09 -14.17 -24.08
C ASP A 312 -1.10 -13.31 -23.33
N ILE A 313 -0.63 -12.17 -22.81
CA ILE A 313 -1.48 -11.05 -22.39
C ILE A 313 -0.96 -9.79 -23.08
N SER A 314 -1.74 -9.26 -24.02
CA SER A 314 -1.45 -7.97 -24.63
C SER A 314 -2.01 -6.88 -23.70
N LEU A 315 -1.13 -6.08 -23.12
CA LEU A 315 -1.54 -4.93 -22.31
C LEU A 315 -1.84 -3.74 -23.24
N PRO A 316 -2.95 -3.02 -23.05
CA PRO A 316 -3.33 -1.91 -23.91
C PRO A 316 -2.56 -0.62 -23.62
N GLU A 317 -2.41 0.25 -24.61
CA GLU A 317 -1.75 1.56 -24.48
C GLU A 317 -2.45 2.49 -23.47
N SER A 318 -3.79 2.40 -23.31
CA SER A 318 -4.52 3.19 -22.31
C SER A 318 -4.16 2.85 -20.86
N LEU A 319 -3.61 1.66 -20.61
CA LEU A 319 -3.13 1.27 -19.28
C LEU A 319 -1.98 2.19 -18.84
N LEU A 320 -1.33 2.86 -19.81
CA LEU A 320 -0.17 3.73 -19.64
C LEU A 320 -0.54 5.22 -19.51
N GLN A 321 -1.73 5.63 -19.96
CA GLN A 321 -2.16 7.04 -19.97
C GLN A 321 -2.87 7.52 -18.67
N VAL A 322 -3.03 6.66 -17.66
CA VAL A 322 -3.89 6.94 -16.48
C VAL A 322 -3.23 7.84 -15.41
N GLU A 323 -2.07 8.44 -15.65
CA GLU A 323 -1.44 9.29 -14.63
C GLU A 323 -1.75 10.79 -14.71
N ASN A 324 -2.51 11.28 -15.71
CA ASN A 324 -2.62 12.72 -15.90
C ASN A 324 -4.03 13.33 -15.91
N ASP A 325 -5.13 12.58 -15.72
CA ASP A 325 -6.42 13.23 -15.53
C ASP A 325 -7.47 12.30 -14.88
N ILE A 326 -8.24 12.87 -13.94
CA ILE A 326 -9.52 12.38 -13.38
C ILE A 326 -9.44 11.69 -11.99
N TYR A 327 -9.62 12.52 -10.96
CA TYR A 327 -10.05 12.22 -9.60
C TYR A 327 -11.48 11.61 -9.58
N ASN A 328 -11.60 10.30 -9.29
CA ASN A 328 -12.76 9.63 -8.63
C ASN A 328 -12.80 8.11 -8.93
N VAL A 329 -12.07 7.28 -8.17
CA VAL A 329 -12.44 5.94 -7.62
C VAL A 329 -11.22 5.33 -6.90
N PRO A 330 -11.40 4.59 -5.78
CA PRO A 330 -10.30 4.07 -4.97
C PRO A 330 -9.63 2.87 -5.68
N ASN A 331 -8.29 2.81 -5.63
CA ASN A 331 -7.41 1.78 -6.22
C ASN A 331 -7.08 1.95 -7.73
N ARG A 332 -6.40 3.03 -8.11
CA ARG A 332 -5.76 3.15 -9.44
C ARG A 332 -4.24 3.26 -9.36
N CYS A 333 -3.60 2.20 -8.85
CA CYS A 333 -2.23 1.87 -9.22
C CYS A 333 -2.22 0.41 -9.68
N ILE A 334 -1.50 0.13 -10.77
CA ILE A 334 -1.15 -1.23 -11.15
C ILE A 334 -0.39 -1.85 -9.97
N ARG A 335 -1.08 -2.66 -9.16
CA ARG A 335 -0.49 -3.49 -8.11
C ARG A 335 -0.72 -4.93 -8.50
N ILE A 336 0.37 -5.66 -8.75
CA ILE A 336 0.40 -7.10 -8.58
C ILE A 336 1.06 -7.31 -7.21
N TYR A 337 0.27 -7.36 -6.14
CA TYR A 337 0.73 -7.62 -4.77
C TYR A 337 0.38 -9.07 -4.39
N ASN A 338 1.33 -9.83 -3.85
CA ASN A 338 1.09 -11.10 -3.18
C ASN A 338 1.75 -11.02 -1.79
N PRO A 339 0.99 -11.01 -0.68
CA PRO A 339 1.49 -10.82 0.68
C PRO A 339 2.28 -12.01 1.28
N TYR A 340 2.50 -13.10 0.54
CA TYR A 340 3.18 -14.30 1.05
C TYR A 340 4.38 -14.76 0.21
N LEU A 341 5.31 -13.87 -0.13
CA LEU A 341 6.51 -14.27 -0.88
C LEU A 341 7.79 -13.65 -0.32
N ASP A 342 8.33 -14.27 0.74
CA ASP A 342 9.76 -14.50 0.79
C ASP A 342 10.09 -15.53 -0.31
N THR A 343 10.78 -15.09 -1.37
CA THR A 343 11.52 -15.90 -2.36
C THR A 343 10.74 -16.89 -3.28
N TYR A 344 11.02 -16.79 -4.58
CA TYR A 344 10.79 -17.76 -5.68
C TYR A 344 9.43 -17.84 -6.42
N SER A 345 9.54 -17.78 -7.75
CA SER A 345 8.60 -18.19 -8.84
C SER A 345 7.50 -17.23 -9.32
N PHE A 346 7.90 -16.19 -10.05
CA PHE A 346 7.23 -15.88 -11.32
C PHE A 346 8.09 -16.59 -12.37
N ASP A 347 7.68 -17.78 -12.79
CA ASP A 347 8.32 -18.52 -13.87
C ASP A 347 7.78 -17.93 -15.19
N MET A 348 8.35 -16.80 -15.61
CA MET A 348 8.09 -16.32 -16.98
C MET A 348 8.75 -17.31 -17.93
N ALA A 349 7.95 -17.88 -18.83
CA ALA A 349 8.45 -18.73 -19.90
C ALA A 349 9.58 -18.03 -20.66
N LYS A 350 10.60 -18.79 -21.08
CA LYS A 350 11.62 -18.31 -22.03
C LYS A 350 10.92 -17.73 -23.27
N GLY A 351 11.16 -16.46 -23.57
CA GLY A 351 10.68 -15.81 -24.80
C GLY A 351 9.68 -14.65 -24.63
N VAL A 352 9.33 -14.26 -23.40
CA VAL A 352 8.48 -13.08 -23.16
C VAL A 352 9.24 -11.79 -23.50
N THR A 353 8.59 -10.92 -24.29
CA THR A 353 9.05 -9.55 -24.60
C THR A 353 8.15 -8.57 -23.86
N VAL A 354 8.69 -7.78 -22.93
CA VAL A 354 7.91 -6.79 -22.17
C VAL A 354 8.23 -5.38 -22.63
N TYR A 355 7.20 -4.60 -22.94
CA TYR A 355 7.28 -3.17 -23.19
C TYR A 355 7.00 -2.41 -21.88
N THR A 356 7.97 -1.65 -21.38
CA THR A 356 7.80 -0.91 -20.11
C THR A 356 8.62 0.38 -20.07
N TYR A 357 8.19 1.34 -19.26
CA TYR A 357 8.91 2.61 -19.05
C TYR A 357 10.17 2.43 -18.23
N ARG A 358 11.16 3.28 -18.52
CA ARG A 358 12.43 3.34 -17.81
C ARG A 358 12.20 3.83 -16.36
N GLY A 359 12.26 2.90 -15.41
CA GLY A 359 12.09 3.17 -13.97
C GLY A 359 10.79 2.62 -13.34
N SER A 360 9.96 1.87 -14.08
CA SER A 360 8.75 1.25 -13.51
C SER A 360 9.07 0.10 -12.53
N HIS A 361 8.13 -0.25 -11.66
CA HIS A 361 8.22 -1.45 -10.81
C HIS A 361 8.45 -2.73 -11.62
N VAL A 362 7.76 -2.83 -12.75
CA VAL A 362 7.83 -3.95 -13.67
C VAL A 362 9.22 -4.00 -14.31
N PHE A 363 9.84 -2.85 -14.61
CA PHE A 363 11.19 -2.76 -15.16
C PHE A 363 12.25 -3.44 -14.26
N TYR A 364 12.29 -3.13 -12.96
CA TYR A 364 13.31 -3.69 -12.06
C TYR A 364 13.09 -5.18 -11.75
N SER A 365 11.83 -5.61 -11.56
CA SER A 365 11.49 -7.02 -11.27
C SER A 365 11.78 -7.97 -12.45
N LEU A 366 11.71 -7.46 -13.68
CA LEU A 366 12.00 -8.23 -14.89
C LEU A 366 13.50 -8.27 -15.24
N MET A 367 14.24 -7.22 -14.89
CA MET A 367 15.70 -7.13 -15.09
C MET A 367 16.47 -8.17 -14.26
N ASP A 368 16.10 -8.38 -12.99
CA ASP A 368 16.73 -9.39 -12.12
C ASP A 368 16.59 -10.83 -12.65
N LYS A 369 15.69 -11.03 -13.63
CA LYS A 369 15.39 -12.33 -14.24
C LYS A 369 15.95 -12.51 -15.65
N GLY A 370 16.69 -11.52 -16.19
CA GLY A 370 17.35 -11.61 -17.50
C GLY A 370 16.40 -11.63 -18.70
N ILE A 371 15.23 -11.00 -18.59
CA ILE A 371 14.18 -11.00 -19.63
C ILE A 371 14.43 -9.86 -20.63
N PRO A 372 14.27 -10.08 -21.95
CA PRO A 372 14.37 -9.02 -22.96
C PRO A 372 13.29 -7.95 -22.76
N ILE A 373 13.71 -6.69 -22.60
CA ILE A 373 12.83 -5.54 -22.40
C ILE A 373 12.99 -4.60 -23.59
N TYR A 374 11.87 -4.14 -24.15
CA TYR A 374 11.83 -3.12 -25.20
C TYR A 374 11.24 -1.83 -24.64
N TYR A 375 11.88 -0.71 -24.96
CA TYR A 375 11.59 0.58 -24.36
C TYR A 375 10.42 1.26 -25.09
N LEU A 376 9.47 1.78 -24.30
CA LEU A 376 8.57 2.83 -24.77
C LEU A 376 9.14 4.13 -24.24
N ASP A 377 9.68 4.98 -25.12
CA ASP A 377 9.95 6.37 -24.77
C ASP A 377 8.59 7.07 -24.62
N GLU A 378 8.15 7.40 -23.41
CA GLU A 378 7.05 8.36 -23.26
C GLU A 378 7.58 9.79 -23.06
N PRO A 379 6.81 10.81 -23.50
CA PRO A 379 7.20 12.20 -23.51
C PRO A 379 7.02 12.81 -22.11
N TYR A 380 7.82 12.39 -21.14
CA TYR A 380 7.79 13.01 -19.81
C TYR A 380 8.59 14.30 -19.85
N GLY A 381 7.88 15.40 -20.09
CA GLY A 381 8.35 16.78 -19.97
C GLY A 381 9.68 17.02 -20.65
N THR A 382 9.65 17.52 -21.89
CA THR A 382 10.83 18.17 -22.45
C THR A 382 11.39 19.11 -21.38
N VAL A 383 12.60 18.82 -20.93
CA VAL A 383 13.39 19.76 -20.13
C VAL A 383 13.25 21.10 -20.82
N SER A 384 12.68 22.10 -20.14
CA SER A 384 12.32 23.36 -20.78
C SER A 384 13.50 23.90 -21.61
N GLU A 385 13.23 24.57 -22.73
CA GLU A 385 14.26 25.07 -23.64
C GLU A 385 15.34 25.96 -22.98
N THR A 386 15.12 26.37 -21.72
CA THR A 386 16.05 27.06 -20.82
C THR A 386 17.19 26.19 -20.25
N THR A 387 17.32 24.92 -20.65
CA THR A 387 18.30 23.94 -20.07
C THR A 387 19.48 23.56 -20.94
N LYS A 388 19.61 24.14 -22.15
CA LYS A 388 20.87 24.05 -22.89
C LYS A 388 21.95 24.83 -22.15
N ALA A 389 23.12 24.21 -21.95
CA ALA A 389 24.28 24.91 -21.45
C ALA A 389 24.50 26.20 -22.27
N PRO A 390 24.63 27.37 -21.63
CA PRO A 390 24.80 28.63 -22.36
C PRO A 390 26.09 28.56 -23.19
N LYS A 391 26.18 29.34 -24.27
CA LYS A 391 27.38 29.37 -25.14
C LYS A 391 28.69 29.66 -24.39
N GLY A 392 28.63 30.21 -23.17
CA GLY A 392 29.78 30.48 -22.30
C GLY A 392 30.22 29.35 -21.37
N ALA A 393 29.48 28.23 -21.28
CA ALA A 393 29.90 27.08 -20.50
C ALA A 393 31.03 26.32 -21.20
N ILE A 394 32.04 25.89 -20.44
CA ILE A 394 33.22 25.20 -20.99
C ILE A 394 32.92 23.72 -21.21
N LYS A 395 33.05 23.27 -22.45
CA LYS A 395 32.94 21.86 -22.84
C LYS A 395 34.32 21.20 -22.85
N GLY A 396 34.41 20.01 -22.27
CA GLY A 396 35.64 19.21 -22.23
C GLY A 396 35.88 18.43 -23.54
N LYS A 397 37.06 17.83 -23.63
CA LYS A 397 37.44 16.89 -24.71
C LYS A 397 36.95 15.47 -24.43
N GLY A 398 36.39 15.20 -23.24
CA GLY A 398 35.90 13.88 -22.84
C GLY A 398 37.02 12.94 -22.37
N LYS A 399 38.14 13.50 -21.91
CA LYS A 399 39.27 12.75 -21.37
C LYS A 399 39.78 13.42 -20.11
N ALA A 400 39.88 12.65 -19.02
CA ALA A 400 40.36 13.16 -17.73
C ALA A 400 41.76 13.79 -17.83
N ASP A 401 41.93 14.93 -17.17
CA ASP A 401 43.17 15.68 -17.06
C ASP A 401 43.57 15.84 -15.59
N THR A 402 44.71 15.26 -15.21
CA THR A 402 45.27 15.35 -13.85
C THR A 402 46.51 16.25 -13.78
N SER A 403 46.91 16.94 -14.86
CA SER A 403 48.17 17.71 -14.88
C SER A 403 48.17 18.96 -13.99
N TRP A 404 46.99 19.36 -13.51
CA TRP A 404 46.81 20.47 -12.57
C TRP A 404 47.12 20.11 -11.12
N TYR A 405 47.24 18.82 -10.79
CA TYR A 405 47.43 18.37 -9.41
C TYR A 405 48.92 18.40 -8.99
N ASN A 406 49.18 19.07 -7.87
CA ASN A 406 50.44 18.99 -7.13
C ASN A 406 50.11 18.72 -5.65
N GLU A 407 50.72 17.70 -5.06
CA GLU A 407 50.42 17.26 -3.69
C GLU A 407 50.65 18.36 -2.64
N ALA A 408 51.60 19.27 -2.86
CA ALA A 408 51.92 20.35 -1.92
C ALA A 408 50.87 21.47 -1.87
N ASP A 409 50.00 21.57 -2.86
CA ASP A 409 49.00 22.64 -2.93
C ASP A 409 47.82 22.36 -1.97
N SER A 410 47.29 23.43 -1.38
CA SER A 410 46.10 23.39 -0.53
C SER A 410 44.82 23.79 -1.27
N VAL A 411 44.92 24.50 -2.41
CA VAL A 411 43.78 25.00 -3.18
C VAL A 411 43.99 24.67 -4.66
N TYR A 412 42.97 24.13 -5.32
CA TYR A 412 43.02 23.71 -6.72
C TYR A 412 41.86 24.30 -7.51
N ASN A 413 42.18 25.00 -8.59
CA ASN A 413 41.19 25.66 -9.46
C ASN A 413 40.81 24.77 -10.64
N ILE A 414 39.53 24.45 -10.76
CA ILE A 414 38.95 23.66 -11.85
C ILE A 414 38.23 24.61 -12.81
N SER A 415 38.63 24.58 -14.08
CA SER A 415 38.16 25.51 -15.11
C SER A 415 37.49 24.83 -16.31
N ASN A 416 37.57 23.49 -16.38
CA ASN A 416 36.96 22.72 -17.45
C ASN A 416 36.56 21.30 -16.98
N PRO A 417 35.67 20.61 -17.72
CA PRO A 417 35.20 19.26 -17.38
C PRO A 417 36.29 18.18 -17.30
N ASP A 418 37.35 18.29 -18.08
CA ASP A 418 38.43 17.30 -18.11
C ASP A 418 39.24 17.32 -16.80
N GLN A 419 39.47 18.50 -16.23
CA GLN A 419 40.08 18.66 -14.91
C GLN A 419 39.20 18.07 -13.79
N LEU A 420 37.88 18.27 -13.86
CA LEU A 420 36.93 17.67 -12.92
C LEU A 420 36.92 16.13 -13.03
N ALA A 421 36.97 15.58 -14.24
CA ALA A 421 37.16 14.15 -14.46
C ALA A 421 38.54 13.65 -13.97
N GLY A 422 39.55 14.53 -14.00
CA GLY A 422 40.84 14.30 -13.35
C GLY A 422 40.73 14.14 -11.84
N LEU A 423 39.92 14.97 -11.16
CA LEU A 423 39.64 14.82 -9.73
C LEU A 423 39.01 13.46 -9.44
N SER A 424 38.03 13.03 -10.24
CA SER A 424 37.45 11.68 -10.15
C SER A 424 38.53 10.60 -10.26
N THR A 425 39.44 10.72 -11.22
CA THR A 425 40.56 9.79 -11.42
C THR A 425 41.49 9.75 -10.20
N LEU A 426 41.87 10.91 -9.65
CA LEU A 426 42.77 11.01 -8.49
C LEU A 426 42.16 10.38 -7.24
N VAL A 427 40.91 10.75 -6.91
CA VAL A 427 40.20 10.22 -5.73
C VAL A 427 40.01 8.70 -5.86
N ASN A 428 39.61 8.22 -7.03
CA ASN A 428 39.38 6.79 -7.26
C ASN A 428 40.68 5.98 -7.23
N ASN A 429 41.83 6.61 -7.53
CA ASN A 429 43.16 6.02 -7.34
C ASN A 429 43.70 6.15 -5.90
N GLY A 430 42.95 6.78 -4.98
CA GLY A 430 43.29 6.85 -3.56
C GLY A 430 44.05 8.10 -3.12
N VAL A 431 44.13 9.13 -3.96
CA VAL A 431 44.65 10.44 -3.55
C VAL A 431 43.70 11.04 -2.52
N ASN A 432 44.24 11.44 -1.37
CA ASN A 432 43.48 12.05 -0.29
C ASN A 432 43.45 13.59 -0.44
N PHE A 433 42.25 14.15 -0.31
CA PHE A 433 41.99 15.59 -0.36
C PHE A 433 41.59 16.18 1.01
N LEU A 434 41.81 15.45 2.11
CA LEU A 434 41.64 16.00 3.45
C LEU A 434 42.41 17.31 3.60
N ASP A 435 41.77 18.33 4.18
CA ASP A 435 42.28 19.70 4.36
C ASP A 435 42.65 20.45 3.06
N LYS A 436 42.21 19.94 1.90
CA LYS A 436 42.39 20.57 0.58
C LYS A 436 41.08 21.12 0.03
N GLU A 437 41.17 22.21 -0.73
CA GLU A 437 40.03 22.89 -1.34
C GLU A 437 40.06 22.79 -2.87
N ILE A 438 38.97 22.36 -3.46
CA ILE A 438 38.72 22.37 -4.90
C ILE A 438 37.75 23.51 -5.18
N VAL A 439 38.10 24.42 -6.09
CA VAL A 439 37.28 25.60 -6.42
C VAL A 439 36.94 25.59 -7.91
N LEU A 440 35.66 25.69 -8.25
CA LEU A 440 35.26 25.95 -9.63
C LEU A 440 35.54 27.41 -10.00
N THR A 441 36.04 27.63 -11.22
CA THR A 441 36.34 28.97 -11.75
C THR A 441 35.56 29.31 -13.03
N LYS A 442 34.79 28.34 -13.52
CA LYS A 442 33.98 28.41 -14.74
C LYS A 442 32.77 27.48 -14.62
N ASP A 443 31.72 27.83 -15.35
CA ASP A 443 30.61 26.91 -15.63
C ASP A 443 31.09 25.77 -16.54
N LEU A 444 30.68 24.55 -16.22
CA LEU A 444 31.16 23.32 -16.85
C LEU A 444 30.01 22.61 -17.58
N ASP A 445 30.23 22.18 -18.82
CA ASP A 445 29.30 21.32 -19.56
C ASP A 445 29.85 19.89 -19.66
N LEU A 446 29.23 18.95 -18.95
CA LEU A 446 29.63 17.55 -18.92
C LEU A 446 29.12 16.74 -20.13
N SER A 447 28.56 17.36 -21.17
CA SER A 447 28.05 16.65 -22.36
C SER A 447 29.10 15.83 -23.11
N SER A 448 30.39 16.05 -22.88
CA SER A 448 31.50 15.21 -23.38
C SER A 448 31.69 13.89 -22.60
N TYR A 449 30.98 13.72 -21.48
CA TYR A 449 30.99 12.54 -20.61
C TYR A 449 29.58 11.94 -20.54
N PRO A 450 29.16 11.14 -21.55
CA PRO A 450 27.79 10.62 -21.65
C PRO A 450 27.44 9.61 -20.54
N ASN A 451 28.43 9.07 -19.85
CA ASN A 451 28.27 8.28 -18.64
C ASN A 451 29.40 8.64 -17.66
N TRP A 452 29.09 9.55 -16.74
CA TRP A 452 30.05 10.08 -15.77
C TRP A 452 30.64 8.97 -14.88
N GLN A 453 31.90 9.17 -14.48
CA GLN A 453 32.57 8.35 -13.48
C GLN A 453 32.51 9.10 -12.14
N PRO A 454 31.77 8.61 -11.14
CA PRO A 454 31.62 9.30 -9.86
C PRO A 454 32.96 9.59 -9.19
N ILE A 455 33.06 10.76 -8.55
CA ILE A 455 34.19 11.13 -7.70
C ILE A 455 34.04 10.36 -6.39
N GLY A 456 34.95 9.42 -6.15
CA GLY A 456 34.85 8.46 -5.07
C GLY A 456 33.96 7.28 -5.42
N THR A 457 34.40 6.08 -5.03
CA THR A 457 33.77 4.81 -5.38
C THR A 457 33.80 3.84 -4.21
N TRP A 458 32.89 2.86 -4.26
CA TRP A 458 32.92 1.70 -3.39
C TRP A 458 33.17 0.43 -4.21
N SER A 459 33.97 -0.48 -3.66
CA SER A 459 34.19 -1.81 -4.21
C SER A 459 33.95 -2.88 -3.15
N GLN A 460 33.16 -3.89 -3.51
CA GLN A 460 32.99 -5.09 -2.70
C GLN A 460 34.27 -5.95 -2.64
N TYR A 461 35.19 -5.75 -3.58
CA TYR A 461 36.46 -6.48 -3.70
C TYR A 461 37.64 -5.64 -3.18
N GLY A 462 38.50 -6.23 -2.35
CA GLY A 462 39.70 -5.60 -1.79
C GLY A 462 39.78 -5.64 -0.25
N SER A 463 40.96 -5.29 0.28
CA SER A 463 41.19 -5.11 1.74
C SER A 463 40.22 -4.09 2.32
N ARG A 464 39.79 -4.28 3.58
CA ARG A 464 38.80 -3.41 4.26
C ARG A 464 39.15 -1.92 4.17
N ASN A 465 40.44 -1.59 4.15
CA ASN A 465 40.96 -0.22 4.05
C ASN A 465 40.98 0.35 2.61
N ASN A 466 40.74 -0.49 1.60
CA ASN A 466 40.80 -0.12 0.18
C ASN A 466 39.45 -0.23 -0.54
N ARG A 467 38.39 -0.67 0.17
CA ARG A 467 37.03 -0.82 -0.39
C ARG A 467 36.33 0.50 -0.65
N THR A 468 36.73 1.56 0.06
CA THR A 468 36.11 2.87 -0.06
C THR A 468 37.16 3.88 -0.50
N LYS A 469 36.87 4.58 -1.59
CA LYS A 469 37.61 5.74 -2.07
C LYS A 469 36.67 6.92 -1.94
N ALA A 470 36.78 7.67 -0.85
CA ALA A 470 35.89 8.80 -0.58
C ALA A 470 36.56 10.11 -0.96
N PHE A 471 35.79 11.08 -1.43
CA PHE A 471 36.24 12.47 -1.43
C PHE A 471 36.18 13.02 0.01
N MET A 472 37.28 13.58 0.51
CA MET A 472 37.42 14.06 1.91
C MET A 472 37.82 15.55 2.00
N GLY A 473 37.78 16.29 0.89
CA GLY A 473 38.16 17.70 0.85
C GLY A 473 36.99 18.68 0.95
N SER A 474 37.26 19.95 0.67
CA SER A 474 36.25 20.98 0.43
C SER A 474 36.05 21.15 -1.07
N PHE A 475 34.81 21.16 -1.53
CA PHE A 475 34.44 21.46 -2.92
C PHE A 475 33.58 22.74 -2.95
N ASP A 476 34.20 23.84 -3.35
CA ASP A 476 33.57 25.13 -3.53
C ASP A 476 33.14 25.29 -4.99
N GLY A 477 31.83 25.25 -5.22
CA GLY A 477 31.26 25.54 -6.52
C GLY A 477 31.44 27.01 -6.93
N ASN A 478 31.72 27.91 -5.98
CA ASN A 478 31.96 29.33 -6.19
C ASN A 478 30.87 29.98 -7.08
N ASN A 479 29.63 29.55 -6.86
CA ASN A 479 28.41 29.91 -7.60
C ASN A 479 28.41 29.53 -9.10
N HIS A 480 29.32 28.64 -9.52
CA HIS A 480 29.36 28.11 -10.87
C HIS A 480 28.42 26.91 -11.06
N VAL A 481 28.06 26.69 -12.32
CA VAL A 481 27.08 25.68 -12.72
C VAL A 481 27.75 24.51 -13.47
N ILE A 482 27.41 23.29 -13.07
CA ILE A 482 27.68 22.06 -13.83
C ILE A 482 26.41 21.67 -14.60
N TYR A 483 26.51 21.60 -15.93
CA TYR A 483 25.42 21.20 -16.81
C TYR A 483 25.57 19.76 -17.30
N ASN A 484 24.44 19.12 -17.57
CA ASN A 484 24.34 17.88 -18.35
C ASN A 484 25.09 16.68 -17.73
N LEU A 485 25.09 16.57 -16.40
CA LEU A 485 25.59 15.38 -15.71
C LEU A 485 24.74 14.17 -16.08
N ARG A 486 25.34 13.15 -16.71
CA ARG A 486 24.63 11.92 -17.11
C ARG A 486 25.28 10.69 -16.52
N ILE A 487 24.49 9.81 -15.90
CA ILE A 487 24.93 8.52 -15.38
C ILE A 487 23.91 7.45 -15.80
N SER A 488 24.37 6.36 -16.41
CA SER A 488 23.55 5.20 -16.73
C SER A 488 24.28 3.91 -16.34
N ARG A 489 24.09 3.50 -15.09
CA ARG A 489 24.79 2.37 -14.42
C ARG A 489 23.82 1.55 -13.60
N ILE A 490 22.86 0.93 -14.29
CA ILE A 490 21.68 0.23 -13.72
C ILE A 490 21.99 -0.94 -12.76
N HIS A 491 23.24 -1.40 -12.72
CA HIS A 491 23.68 -2.49 -11.83
C HIS A 491 24.67 -2.03 -10.75
N GLU A 492 25.00 -0.74 -10.72
CA GLU A 492 26.01 -0.19 -9.81
C GLU A 492 25.34 0.68 -8.74
N ASP A 493 25.85 0.55 -7.52
CA ASP A 493 25.46 1.37 -6.38
C ASP A 493 26.36 2.61 -6.28
N TYR A 494 26.00 3.56 -5.40
CA TYR A 494 26.80 4.75 -5.05
C TYR A 494 27.03 5.68 -6.25
N GLN A 495 25.94 6.21 -6.80
CA GLN A 495 25.96 6.99 -8.03
C GLN A 495 25.54 8.44 -7.79
N GLY A 496 26.29 9.36 -8.42
CA GLY A 496 26.14 10.81 -8.35
C GLY A 496 27.35 11.51 -8.95
N LEU A 497 27.41 12.85 -8.89
CA LEU A 497 28.65 13.57 -9.19
C LEU A 497 29.80 13.01 -8.33
N PHE A 498 29.52 12.79 -7.05
CA PHE A 498 30.31 12.01 -6.12
C PHE A 498 29.67 10.64 -5.87
N GLY A 499 30.43 9.56 -5.89
CA GLY A 499 29.88 8.27 -5.47
C GLY A 499 29.80 8.23 -3.94
N ILE A 500 30.93 8.53 -3.31
CA ILE A 500 31.08 8.64 -1.85
C ILE A 500 31.71 9.98 -1.50
N ASN A 501 30.96 10.80 -0.76
CA ASN A 501 31.42 12.06 -0.19
C ASN A 501 31.59 11.93 1.33
N LYS A 502 32.73 12.40 1.83
CA LYS A 502 33.01 12.62 3.26
C LYS A 502 33.62 14.00 3.53
N GLY A 503 33.46 14.90 2.56
CA GLY A 503 33.96 16.26 2.57
C GLY A 503 32.82 17.28 2.58
N ASN A 504 33.19 18.56 2.48
CA ASN A 504 32.25 19.67 2.45
C ASN A 504 31.97 20.09 1.00
N ILE A 505 30.72 20.42 0.68
CA ILE A 505 30.33 20.93 -0.64
C ILE A 505 29.51 22.20 -0.45
N LYS A 506 29.86 23.29 -1.11
CA LYS A 506 29.11 24.55 -1.01
C LYS A 506 29.03 25.29 -2.33
N ASP A 507 28.06 26.19 -2.43
CA ASP A 507 27.94 27.18 -3.51
C ASP A 507 27.94 26.56 -4.92
N LEU A 508 27.35 25.37 -5.07
CA LEU A 508 27.38 24.58 -6.29
C LEU A 508 26.00 24.46 -6.94
N PHE A 509 25.96 24.67 -8.26
CA PHE A 509 24.76 24.56 -9.06
C PHE A 509 24.90 23.38 -10.02
N ILE A 510 23.90 22.50 -10.11
CA ILE A 510 23.85 21.41 -11.12
C ILE A 510 22.54 21.52 -11.88
N ARG A 511 22.59 21.55 -13.22
CA ARG A 511 21.41 21.67 -14.06
C ARG A 511 21.34 20.57 -15.11
N ASN A 512 20.12 20.11 -15.37
CA ASN A 512 19.86 19.09 -16.39
C ASN A 512 20.62 17.78 -16.14
N ALA A 513 20.64 17.32 -14.89
CA ALA A 513 21.19 16.01 -14.57
C ALA A 513 20.21 14.89 -14.96
N ASP A 514 20.73 13.75 -15.43
CA ASP A 514 19.96 12.53 -15.71
C ASP A 514 20.73 11.32 -15.19
N ILE A 515 20.25 10.77 -14.08
CA ILE A 515 20.90 9.66 -13.37
C ILE A 515 19.98 8.46 -13.32
N LEU A 516 20.50 7.33 -13.77
CA LEU A 516 19.89 6.02 -13.67
C LEU A 516 20.90 5.02 -13.10
N ALA A 517 20.59 4.45 -11.94
CA ALA A 517 21.49 3.57 -11.19
C ALA A 517 20.73 2.50 -10.38
N LYS A 518 21.45 1.64 -9.65
CA LYS A 518 20.85 0.61 -8.78
C LYS A 518 20.42 1.19 -7.43
N SER A 519 21.29 1.23 -6.42
CA SER A 519 20.97 1.77 -5.10
C SER A 519 21.96 2.84 -4.64
N TYR A 520 21.62 3.62 -3.61
CA TYR A 520 22.44 4.75 -3.13
C TYR A 520 22.67 5.76 -4.26
N VAL A 521 21.60 6.44 -4.66
CA VAL A 521 21.58 7.28 -5.87
C VAL A 521 21.14 8.70 -5.51
N GLY A 522 21.91 9.69 -5.95
CA GLY A 522 21.50 11.11 -5.92
C GLY A 522 22.34 11.95 -6.87
N ILE A 523 21.87 13.14 -7.24
CA ILE A 523 22.60 13.99 -8.21
C ILE A 523 23.96 14.42 -7.67
N LEU A 524 23.98 14.86 -6.41
CA LEU A 524 25.22 15.29 -5.81
C LEU A 524 26.03 14.09 -5.33
N SER A 525 25.42 13.18 -4.57
CA SER A 525 26.13 11.98 -4.13
C SER A 525 25.28 10.73 -3.95
N GLY A 526 25.90 9.57 -4.11
CA GLY A 526 25.28 8.30 -3.72
C GLY A 526 25.23 8.11 -2.20
N TYR A 527 26.33 8.44 -1.53
CA TYR A 527 26.48 8.33 -0.08
C TYR A 527 27.28 9.52 0.48
N SER A 528 26.77 10.13 1.55
CA SER A 528 27.46 11.20 2.28
C SER A 528 27.52 10.94 3.78
N ASP A 529 28.73 10.98 4.34
CA ASP A 529 29.02 10.74 5.75
C ASP A 529 30.23 11.58 6.19
N ASN A 530 30.11 12.35 7.28
CA ASN A 530 31.04 13.41 7.68
C ASN A 530 31.15 14.56 6.65
N GLY A 531 31.02 15.80 7.12
CA GLY A 531 31.02 17.01 6.30
C GLY A 531 29.66 17.73 6.29
N SER A 532 29.51 18.69 5.37
CA SER A 532 28.26 19.45 5.17
C SER A 532 28.02 19.77 3.71
N ILE A 533 26.75 20.02 3.36
CA ILE A 533 26.36 20.57 2.06
C ILE A 533 25.57 21.86 2.30
N SER A 534 25.94 22.95 1.63
CA SER A 534 25.25 24.23 1.79
C SER A 534 25.11 25.03 0.50
N ASN A 535 24.04 25.81 0.38
CA ASN A 535 23.83 26.75 -0.73
C ASN A 535 23.96 26.09 -2.13
N CYS A 536 23.40 24.89 -2.29
CA CYS A 536 23.43 24.15 -3.55
C CYS A 536 22.08 24.18 -4.26
N HIS A 537 22.08 24.31 -5.58
CA HIS A 537 20.86 24.37 -6.40
C HIS A 537 20.92 23.34 -7.52
N ILE A 538 20.04 22.34 -7.46
CA ILE A 538 20.17 21.14 -8.27
C ILE A 538 18.87 20.84 -9.00
N SER A 539 18.96 20.59 -10.31
CA SER A 539 17.83 20.17 -11.14
C SER A 539 18.14 19.01 -12.07
N GLY A 540 17.15 18.16 -12.30
CA GLY A 540 17.28 16.99 -13.16
C GLY A 540 16.31 15.86 -12.84
N VAL A 541 16.74 14.65 -13.18
CA VAL A 541 15.99 13.41 -12.96
C VAL A 541 16.90 12.37 -12.30
N VAL A 542 16.38 11.70 -11.27
CA VAL A 542 17.05 10.57 -10.60
C VAL A 542 16.16 9.34 -10.63
N LYS A 543 16.73 8.21 -11.04
CA LYS A 543 16.07 6.91 -11.12
C LYS A 543 16.94 5.86 -10.42
N GLY A 544 16.34 5.13 -9.47
CA GLY A 544 17.02 4.04 -8.77
C GLY A 544 16.06 2.98 -8.22
N TYR A 545 16.60 2.03 -7.49
CA TYR A 545 15.88 0.96 -6.81
C TYR A 545 15.73 1.26 -5.32
N GLU A 546 16.83 1.30 -4.56
CA GLU A 546 16.80 1.52 -3.11
C GLU A 546 17.65 2.73 -2.70
N LYS A 547 17.19 3.51 -1.71
CA LYS A 547 17.90 4.68 -1.17
C LYS A 547 18.17 5.70 -2.27
N VAL A 548 17.08 6.22 -2.82
CA VAL A 548 17.08 7.14 -3.96
C VAL A 548 16.71 8.52 -3.44
N GLY A 549 17.65 9.46 -3.50
CA GLY A 549 17.42 10.87 -3.18
C GLY A 549 17.59 11.75 -4.40
N GLY A 550 16.87 12.86 -4.52
CA GLY A 550 17.15 13.84 -5.56
C GLY A 550 18.55 14.45 -5.40
N LEU A 551 18.96 14.70 -4.15
CA LEU A 551 20.28 15.22 -3.81
C LEU A 551 21.27 14.09 -3.46
N ILE A 552 20.89 13.22 -2.50
CA ILE A 552 21.77 12.21 -1.91
C ILE A 552 21.06 10.87 -1.74
N GLY A 553 21.67 9.75 -2.14
CA GLY A 553 21.10 8.42 -1.88
C GLY A 553 20.95 8.11 -0.38
N GLN A 554 22.07 8.06 0.34
CA GLN A 554 22.11 7.92 1.80
C GLN A 554 22.87 9.06 2.47
N CYS A 555 22.27 9.67 3.49
CA CYS A 555 22.78 10.88 4.13
C CYS A 555 22.88 10.77 5.66
N SER A 556 24.04 11.14 6.20
CA SER A 556 24.28 11.31 7.63
C SER A 556 25.00 12.64 7.95
N ILE A 557 24.76 13.66 7.13
CA ILE A 557 25.41 14.98 7.26
C ILE A 557 24.37 16.11 7.35
N SER A 558 24.86 17.32 7.67
CA SER A 558 24.04 18.53 7.65
C SER A 558 23.90 19.07 6.23
N ILE A 559 22.67 19.42 5.84
CA ILE A 559 22.35 20.03 4.55
C ILE A 559 21.54 21.30 4.83
N SER A 560 22.02 22.45 4.31
CA SER A 560 21.35 23.73 4.53
C SER A 560 21.22 24.58 3.28
N GLN A 561 20.14 25.38 3.20
CA GLN A 561 19.94 26.37 2.13
C GLN A 561 20.03 25.77 0.71
N CYS A 562 19.58 24.53 0.55
CA CYS A 562 19.61 23.83 -0.74
C CYS A 562 18.25 23.85 -1.42
N THR A 563 18.25 24.07 -2.74
CA THR A 563 17.06 23.98 -3.59
C THR A 563 17.19 22.79 -4.52
N VAL A 564 16.24 21.86 -4.46
CA VAL A 564 16.26 20.60 -5.22
C VAL A 564 15.01 20.51 -6.10
N ASP A 565 15.21 20.73 -7.39
CA ASP A 565 14.19 20.68 -8.44
C ASP A 565 14.36 19.42 -9.28
N VAL A 566 14.13 18.26 -8.64
CA VAL A 566 14.53 16.96 -9.19
C VAL A 566 13.35 15.99 -9.18
N ASN A 567 13.02 15.44 -10.34
CA ASN A 567 12.07 14.35 -10.41
C ASN A 567 12.74 13.05 -9.94
N VAL A 568 12.22 12.45 -8.88
CA VAL A 568 12.81 11.26 -8.24
C VAL A 568 11.89 10.07 -8.43
N TYR A 569 12.45 8.99 -8.97
CA TYR A 569 11.77 7.72 -9.18
C TYR A 569 12.56 6.61 -8.50
N GLY A 570 11.94 5.92 -7.54
CA GLY A 570 12.57 4.83 -6.82
C GLY A 570 11.61 3.71 -6.46
N ILE A 571 12.10 2.70 -5.75
CA ILE A 571 11.26 1.63 -5.18
C ILE A 571 11.20 1.82 -3.67
N SER A 572 12.31 1.64 -2.98
CA SER A 572 12.36 1.70 -1.51
C SER A 572 13.24 2.83 -1.02
N ASN A 573 12.78 3.55 0.01
CA ASN A 573 13.48 4.68 0.62
C ASN A 573 13.76 5.78 -0.42
N VAL A 574 12.70 6.44 -0.85
CA VAL A 574 12.72 7.45 -1.92
C VAL A 574 12.46 8.84 -1.33
N GLY A 575 13.38 9.77 -1.49
CA GLY A 575 13.26 11.13 -0.98
C GLY A 575 13.56 12.20 -2.02
N GLY A 576 12.93 13.36 -1.92
CA GLY A 576 13.31 14.52 -2.74
C GLY A 576 14.73 15.00 -2.45
N ILE A 577 15.14 14.99 -1.19
CA ILE A 577 16.52 15.32 -0.78
C ILE A 577 17.34 14.05 -0.58
N SER A 578 16.94 13.19 0.37
CA SER A 578 17.67 11.98 0.69
C SER A 578 16.83 10.71 0.72
N GLY A 579 17.35 9.60 0.20
CA GLY A 579 16.63 8.33 0.24
C GLY A 579 16.52 7.77 1.67
N TYR A 580 17.66 7.68 2.36
CA TYR A 580 17.77 7.03 3.67
C TYR A 580 18.80 7.72 4.57
N GLY A 581 18.55 7.77 5.87
CA GLY A 581 19.59 8.04 6.88
C GLY A 581 19.15 8.97 7.99
N SER A 582 20.09 9.76 8.50
CA SER A 582 19.91 10.67 9.63
C SER A 582 20.43 12.08 9.33
N PRO A 583 19.92 12.76 8.29
CA PRO A 583 20.39 14.08 7.92
C PRO A 583 19.90 15.15 8.91
N ASN A 584 20.61 16.27 8.96
CA ASN A 584 20.13 17.50 9.57
C ASN A 584 19.80 18.49 8.44
N LEU A 585 18.54 18.56 8.05
CA LEU A 585 18.04 19.41 6.97
C LEU A 585 17.50 20.72 7.54
N VAL A 586 18.04 21.84 7.06
CA VAL A 586 17.63 23.19 7.49
C VAL A 586 17.43 24.08 6.28
N ASP A 587 16.30 24.78 6.20
CA ASP A 587 16.01 25.76 5.15
C ASP A 587 16.20 25.21 3.72
N CYS A 588 15.83 23.95 3.50
CA CYS A 588 15.91 23.30 2.20
C CYS A 588 14.54 23.29 1.52
N THR A 589 14.50 23.40 0.19
CA THR A 589 13.27 23.36 -0.62
C THR A 589 13.34 22.23 -1.64
N ASN A 590 12.25 21.48 -1.78
CA ASN A 590 12.09 20.46 -2.82
C ASN A 590 10.92 20.83 -3.76
N SER A 591 11.18 20.87 -5.07
CA SER A 591 10.22 21.26 -6.11
C SER A 591 10.06 20.24 -7.25
N GLY A 592 10.68 19.07 -7.19
CA GLY A 592 10.45 18.00 -8.15
C GLY A 592 9.39 16.97 -7.72
N ARG A 593 8.83 16.24 -8.69
CA ARG A 593 7.84 15.16 -8.46
C ARG A 593 8.54 13.91 -7.89
N ILE A 594 7.94 13.28 -6.89
CA ILE A 594 8.53 12.10 -6.23
C ILE A 594 7.58 10.92 -6.33
N ILE A 595 8.10 9.81 -6.86
CA ILE A 595 7.36 8.56 -7.05
C ILE A 595 8.19 7.40 -6.48
N GLY A 596 7.58 6.61 -5.59
CA GLY A 596 8.22 5.42 -5.01
C GLY A 596 7.24 4.30 -4.67
N TYR A 597 7.70 3.30 -3.93
CA TYR A 597 6.87 2.21 -3.40
C TYR A 597 6.74 2.28 -1.89
N ASP A 598 7.86 2.15 -1.18
CA ASP A 598 7.90 2.03 0.26
C ASP A 598 8.86 3.06 0.86
N GLY A 599 8.39 3.84 1.83
CA GLY A 599 9.17 4.89 2.45
C GLY A 599 9.44 6.01 1.44
N VAL A 600 8.38 6.72 1.06
CA VAL A 600 8.43 7.80 0.07
C VAL A 600 8.17 9.12 0.77
N GLY A 601 9.12 10.06 0.69
CA GLY A 601 9.03 11.36 1.36
C GLY A 601 9.41 12.53 0.48
N GLY A 602 8.81 13.70 0.70
CA GLY A 602 9.22 14.94 0.03
C GLY A 602 10.68 15.32 0.27
N TYR A 603 11.21 14.97 1.45
CA TYR A 603 12.61 15.20 1.83
C TYR A 603 13.33 13.88 2.02
N ASN A 604 12.83 13.03 2.91
CA ASN A 604 13.46 11.77 3.26
C ASN A 604 12.56 10.57 3.01
N GLY A 605 13.05 9.55 2.32
CA GLY A 605 12.33 8.28 2.22
C GLY A 605 12.21 7.58 3.57
N TYR A 606 13.34 7.41 4.24
CA TYR A 606 13.42 6.85 5.59
C TYR A 606 14.40 7.65 6.45
N THR A 607 13.88 8.22 7.53
CA THR A 607 14.66 8.90 8.57
C THR A 607 14.88 7.98 9.78
N THR A 608 16.14 7.69 10.14
CA THR A 608 16.53 6.87 11.32
C THR A 608 16.98 7.70 12.53
N GLY A 609 17.02 9.03 12.38
CA GLY A 609 17.50 10.01 13.36
C GLY A 609 17.71 11.36 12.66
N GLY A 610 18.32 12.33 13.34
CA GLY A 610 18.56 13.68 12.76
C GLY A 610 17.31 14.55 12.73
N SER A 611 17.36 15.67 12.03
CA SER A 611 16.24 16.63 11.99
C SER A 611 15.88 17.12 10.59
N ILE A 612 14.61 17.41 10.37
CA ILE A 612 14.08 18.14 9.22
C ILE A 612 13.40 19.38 9.77
N SER A 613 13.99 20.56 9.53
CA SER A 613 13.54 21.81 10.13
C SER A 613 13.38 22.93 9.11
N ASN A 614 12.33 23.73 9.27
CA ASN A 614 12.02 24.91 8.44
C ASN A 614 11.91 24.58 6.93
N CYS A 615 11.40 23.39 6.62
CA CYS A 615 11.33 22.87 5.26
C CYS A 615 9.91 22.96 4.70
N VAL A 616 9.79 23.18 3.39
CA VAL A 616 8.51 23.27 2.68
C VAL A 616 8.50 22.32 1.47
N ASN A 617 7.70 21.25 1.52
CA ASN A 617 7.40 20.46 0.33
C ASN A 617 6.24 21.09 -0.45
N GLN A 618 6.44 21.40 -1.72
CA GLN A 618 5.38 22.01 -2.55
C GLN A 618 4.77 21.03 -3.56
N MET A 619 5.31 19.81 -3.68
CA MET A 619 5.05 18.95 -4.83
C MET A 619 4.44 17.61 -4.47
N THR A 620 3.88 16.97 -5.49
CA THR A 620 3.25 15.67 -5.36
C THR A 620 4.24 14.58 -4.95
N VAL A 621 3.90 13.90 -3.87
CA VAL A 621 4.58 12.68 -3.39
C VAL A 621 3.63 11.51 -3.57
N SER A 622 4.05 10.49 -4.31
CA SER A 622 3.24 9.31 -4.59
C SER A 622 3.99 8.03 -4.24
N GLY A 623 3.35 7.13 -3.50
CA GLY A 623 3.92 5.84 -3.12
C GLY A 623 2.87 4.74 -2.91
N ASP A 624 3.28 3.59 -2.37
CA ASP A 624 2.38 2.52 -1.96
C ASP A 624 2.23 2.48 -0.43
N ILE A 625 3.34 2.32 0.29
CA ILE A 625 3.36 2.13 1.74
C ILE A 625 4.29 3.16 2.39
N ASN A 626 3.89 3.73 3.52
CA ASN A 626 4.69 4.70 4.28
C ASN A 626 5.05 5.92 3.41
N VAL A 627 4.02 6.70 3.06
CA VAL A 627 4.15 7.86 2.18
C VAL A 627 3.91 9.14 2.99
N GLY A 628 4.89 10.03 3.02
CA GLY A 628 4.83 11.29 3.75
C GLY A 628 5.12 12.49 2.85
N GLY A 629 4.45 13.62 3.08
CA GLY A 629 4.82 14.86 2.37
C GLY A 629 6.24 15.35 2.70
N LEU A 630 6.81 14.98 3.85
CA LEU A 630 8.19 15.26 4.22
C LEU A 630 9.01 13.97 4.41
N SER A 631 8.52 13.05 5.25
CA SER A 631 9.24 11.81 5.57
C SER A 631 8.38 10.58 5.31
N GLY A 632 8.83 9.63 4.48
CA GLY A 632 8.07 8.39 4.27
C GLY A 632 7.97 7.56 5.56
N LYS A 633 9.11 7.25 6.14
CA LYS A 633 9.25 6.64 7.49
C LYS A 633 10.04 7.55 8.40
N LEU A 634 9.62 7.65 9.66
CA LEU A 634 10.33 8.34 10.73
C LEU A 634 10.55 7.36 11.89
N ARG A 635 11.81 7.05 12.17
CA ARG A 635 12.25 6.16 13.26
C ARG A 635 13.38 6.76 14.08
N GLY A 636 13.53 6.28 15.32
CA GLY A 636 14.56 6.72 16.25
C GLY A 636 14.32 8.16 16.70
N GLU A 637 15.33 8.84 17.25
CA GLU A 637 15.29 10.24 17.70
C GLU A 637 15.16 11.26 16.53
N GLY A 638 14.49 10.89 15.44
CA GLY A 638 14.27 11.74 14.28
C GLY A 638 13.23 12.83 14.56
N LEU A 639 13.57 14.09 14.29
CA LEU A 639 12.71 15.26 14.51
C LEU A 639 12.23 15.86 13.18
N VAL A 640 10.93 16.08 13.02
CA VAL A 640 10.38 16.94 11.96
C VAL A 640 9.74 18.15 12.62
N SER A 641 10.30 19.35 12.40
CA SER A 641 9.87 20.56 13.11
C SER A 641 9.70 21.79 12.22
N ASN A 642 8.69 22.62 12.50
CA ASN A 642 8.45 23.88 11.80
C ASN A 642 8.35 23.71 10.26
N CYS A 643 7.83 22.59 9.80
CA CYS A 643 7.78 22.26 8.38
C CYS A 643 6.38 22.37 7.80
N ARG A 644 6.28 22.52 6.49
CA ARG A 644 5.01 22.57 5.77
C ARG A 644 4.98 21.62 4.59
N ASN A 645 3.86 20.92 4.42
CA ASN A 645 3.57 20.22 3.18
C ASN A 645 2.42 20.93 2.46
N LYS A 646 2.67 21.44 1.25
CA LYS A 646 1.66 22.01 0.35
C LYS A 646 1.30 21.09 -0.81
N GLY A 647 2.18 20.13 -1.11
CA GLY A 647 1.99 19.19 -2.21
C GLY A 647 1.01 18.07 -1.84
N THR A 648 0.37 17.49 -2.85
CA THR A 648 -0.50 16.32 -2.65
C THR A 648 0.32 15.09 -2.25
N VAL A 649 -0.15 14.34 -1.26
CA VAL A 649 0.46 13.07 -0.84
C VAL A 649 -0.51 11.93 -1.16
N SER A 650 -0.04 10.91 -1.87
CA SER A 650 -0.88 9.78 -2.28
C SER A 650 -0.22 8.42 -2.03
N GLY A 651 -0.97 7.46 -1.48
CA GLY A 651 -0.50 6.07 -1.39
C GLY A 651 -1.58 5.05 -1.02
N ARG A 652 -1.22 3.80 -0.73
CA ARG A 652 -2.18 2.79 -0.24
C ARG A 652 -2.29 2.82 1.26
N GLU A 653 -1.18 2.72 1.95
CA GLU A 653 -1.13 2.33 3.35
C GLU A 653 -0.14 3.24 4.10
N LYS A 654 -0.54 3.78 5.26
CA LYS A 654 0.29 4.67 6.09
C LYS A 654 0.68 5.92 5.31
N VAL A 655 -0.32 6.71 4.96
CA VAL A 655 -0.17 7.93 4.16
C VAL A 655 -0.40 9.13 5.07
N GLY A 656 0.58 10.03 5.15
CA GLY A 656 0.50 11.24 5.97
C GLY A 656 0.92 12.49 5.24
N GLY A 657 0.26 13.62 5.50
CA GLY A 657 0.67 14.90 4.93
C GLY A 657 2.09 15.32 5.31
N ILE A 658 2.57 14.91 6.48
CA ILE A 658 3.95 15.14 6.95
C ILE A 658 4.75 13.84 6.94
N ALA A 659 4.23 12.80 7.62
CA ALA A 659 4.93 11.53 7.78
C ALA A 659 4.06 10.32 7.44
N GLY A 660 4.56 9.37 6.65
CA GLY A 660 3.79 8.15 6.35
C GLY A 660 3.62 7.26 7.59
N ALA A 661 4.73 6.70 8.06
CA ALA A 661 4.78 5.93 9.30
C ALA A 661 5.82 6.47 10.27
N TYR A 662 5.49 6.37 11.54
CA TYR A 662 6.20 7.02 12.60
C TYR A 662 6.29 6.13 13.85
N THR A 663 7.51 5.72 14.22
CA THR A 663 7.74 4.66 15.22
C THR A 663 9.05 4.86 16.00
N PHE A 664 9.05 4.61 17.32
CA PHE A 664 10.22 4.68 18.22
C PHE A 664 10.81 6.09 18.38
N ASP A 665 10.32 6.84 19.37
CA ASP A 665 10.89 8.10 19.93
C ASP A 665 11.18 9.28 19.01
N GLY A 666 10.76 9.26 17.73
CA GLY A 666 10.91 10.46 16.91
C GLY A 666 9.94 11.55 17.39
N GLU A 667 9.88 12.70 16.72
CA GLU A 667 8.98 13.80 17.07
C GLU A 667 8.49 14.55 15.83
N ILE A 668 7.21 14.96 15.81
CA ILE A 668 6.67 15.89 14.80
C ILE A 668 6.11 17.12 15.53
N MET A 669 6.72 18.28 15.33
CA MET A 669 6.40 19.50 16.07
C MET A 669 6.12 20.69 15.15
N ASN A 670 5.09 21.47 15.45
CA ASN A 670 4.82 22.74 14.76
C ASN A 670 4.73 22.60 13.22
N CYS A 671 4.15 21.50 12.73
CA CYS A 671 4.10 21.21 11.30
C CYS A 671 2.69 21.41 10.72
N ASN A 672 2.60 21.94 9.51
CA ASN A 672 1.32 22.14 8.84
C ASN A 672 1.22 21.37 7.54
N ASN A 673 0.09 20.69 7.33
CA ASN A 673 -0.25 20.12 6.04
C ASN A 673 -1.33 20.97 5.36
N GLU A 674 -0.98 21.64 4.27
CA GLU A 674 -1.88 22.38 3.37
C GLU A 674 -2.29 21.52 2.16
N GLY A 675 -1.51 20.48 1.82
CA GLY A 675 -1.76 19.62 0.66
C GLY A 675 -2.74 18.48 0.93
N ASN A 676 -3.45 18.02 -0.10
CA ASN A 676 -4.38 16.90 0.05
C ASN A 676 -3.65 15.58 0.31
N VAL A 677 -4.25 14.70 1.12
CA VAL A 677 -3.71 13.40 1.51
C VAL A 677 -4.69 12.29 1.11
N PHE A 678 -4.26 11.42 0.22
CA PHE A 678 -5.10 10.38 -0.36
C PHE A 678 -4.52 9.00 -0.12
N GLY A 679 -5.33 8.07 0.39
CA GLY A 679 -4.94 6.67 0.37
C GLY A 679 -6.03 5.65 0.57
N THR A 680 -5.69 4.47 1.07
CA THR A 680 -6.64 3.36 1.28
C THR A 680 -6.73 2.95 2.74
N TYR A 681 -5.60 2.72 3.40
CA TYR A 681 -5.47 2.28 4.79
C TYR A 681 -4.60 3.26 5.57
N TYR A 682 -5.02 3.66 6.76
CA TYR A 682 -4.22 4.47 7.69
C TYR A 682 -3.75 5.79 7.04
N VAL A 683 -4.73 6.65 6.76
CA VAL A 683 -4.54 7.93 6.08
C VAL A 683 -4.76 9.06 7.07
N GLY A 684 -3.73 9.86 7.32
CA GLY A 684 -3.80 10.99 8.26
C GLY A 684 -3.37 12.31 7.65
N GLY A 685 -4.01 13.41 8.02
CA GLY A 685 -3.59 14.73 7.54
C GLY A 685 -2.16 15.12 7.92
N ILE A 686 -1.66 14.66 9.07
CA ILE A 686 -0.26 14.83 9.49
C ILE A 686 0.51 13.52 9.38
N ALA A 687 0.03 12.46 10.02
CA ALA A 687 0.70 11.16 10.01
C ALA A 687 -0.23 10.01 9.64
N GLY A 688 0.24 9.08 8.80
CA GLY A 688 -0.55 7.89 8.47
C GLY A 688 -0.65 6.92 9.64
N TYR A 689 0.47 6.63 10.30
CA TYR A 689 0.54 5.69 11.42
C TYR A 689 1.54 6.11 12.49
N LEU A 690 1.12 6.04 13.75
CA LEU A 690 1.91 6.37 14.94
C LEU A 690 1.99 5.16 15.88
N SER A 691 3.19 4.64 16.13
CA SER A 691 3.40 3.57 17.13
C SER A 691 3.84 4.13 18.48
N ILE A 692 5.05 4.69 18.55
CA ILE A 692 5.71 5.24 19.75
C ILE A 692 6.38 6.53 19.29
N GLY A 693 6.05 7.65 19.92
CA GLY A 693 6.47 8.98 19.50
C GLY A 693 5.54 10.08 20.03
N ARG A 694 5.92 11.35 19.81
CA ARG A 694 5.18 12.56 20.15
C ARG A 694 4.88 13.43 18.92
N MET A 695 3.64 13.87 18.80
CA MET A 695 3.20 14.89 17.85
C MET A 695 2.65 16.09 18.60
N GLU A 696 3.08 17.30 18.25
CA GLU A 696 2.69 18.51 18.96
C GLU A 696 2.49 19.71 18.02
N ASN A 697 1.45 20.52 18.26
CA ASN A 697 1.19 21.77 17.54
C ASN A 697 1.09 21.60 16.01
N CYS A 698 0.53 20.50 15.53
CA CYS A 698 0.44 20.21 14.08
C CYS A 698 -0.97 20.42 13.54
N ASN A 699 -1.09 21.07 12.36
CA ASN A 699 -2.39 21.43 11.79
C ASN A 699 -2.55 20.88 10.38
N ASN A 700 -3.65 20.19 10.13
CA ASN A 700 -4.05 19.80 8.79
C ASN A 700 -5.12 20.75 8.24
N TYR A 701 -4.91 21.25 7.04
CA TYR A 701 -5.84 22.06 6.27
C TYR A 701 -6.29 21.36 4.96
N GLY A 702 -5.50 20.40 4.47
CA GLY A 702 -5.79 19.67 3.24
C GLY A 702 -6.87 18.60 3.40
N GLU A 703 -7.52 18.22 2.30
CA GLU A 703 -8.47 17.10 2.29
C GLU A 703 -7.77 15.79 2.65
N VAL A 704 -8.40 14.96 3.48
CA VAL A 704 -7.92 13.62 3.82
C VAL A 704 -8.95 12.59 3.35
N LYS A 705 -8.58 11.75 2.38
CA LYS A 705 -9.47 10.72 1.81
C LYS A 705 -8.86 9.34 1.90
N GLY A 706 -9.63 8.38 2.42
CA GLY A 706 -9.20 6.99 2.52
C GLY A 706 -10.37 6.01 2.63
N ARG A 707 -10.07 4.71 2.76
CA ARG A 707 -11.10 3.68 2.94
C ARG A 707 -11.23 3.23 4.39
N TYR A 708 -10.13 2.91 5.05
CA TYR A 708 -10.08 2.41 6.43
C TYR A 708 -9.01 3.14 7.23
N GLY A 709 -9.33 3.56 8.46
CA GLY A 709 -8.37 4.26 9.31
C GLY A 709 -8.03 5.65 8.77
N VAL A 710 -9.05 6.49 8.65
CA VAL A 710 -8.91 7.86 8.10
C VAL A 710 -9.10 8.86 9.23
N GLY A 711 -8.13 9.75 9.43
CA GLY A 711 -8.23 10.79 10.45
C GLY A 711 -7.64 12.11 9.99
N GLY A 712 -8.23 13.22 10.46
CA GLY A 712 -7.78 14.56 10.07
C GLY A 712 -6.34 14.89 10.49
N VAL A 713 -5.84 14.25 11.54
CA VAL A 713 -4.45 14.41 12.02
C VAL A 713 -3.68 13.09 11.88
N LEU A 714 -4.22 12.01 12.42
CA LEU A 714 -3.58 10.69 12.47
C LEU A 714 -4.50 9.63 11.86
N GLY A 715 -3.96 8.75 11.01
CA GLY A 715 -4.73 7.65 10.40
C GLY A 715 -4.92 6.42 11.30
N MET A 716 -3.87 6.01 12.02
CA MET A 716 -3.92 4.91 12.99
C MET A 716 -2.90 5.07 14.14
N LEU A 717 -3.31 4.70 15.34
CA LEU A 717 -2.42 4.47 16.48
C LEU A 717 -2.10 2.97 16.65
N GLY A 718 -0.81 2.63 16.69
CA GLY A 718 -0.30 1.26 16.71
C GLY A 718 -0.26 0.56 18.07
N HIS A 719 -0.37 1.29 19.19
CA HIS A 719 -0.30 0.72 20.53
C HIS A 719 -1.55 1.04 21.36
N ARG A 720 -2.05 0.07 22.13
CA ARG A 720 -3.19 0.19 23.07
C ARG A 720 -2.89 1.01 24.33
N ASP A 721 -1.91 1.91 24.28
CA ASP A 721 -1.68 2.90 25.34
C ASP A 721 -2.52 4.14 25.02
N PRO A 722 -3.07 4.86 26.03
CA PRO A 722 -3.95 6.00 25.79
C PRO A 722 -3.25 7.09 24.95
N ILE A 723 -3.95 7.55 23.90
CA ILE A 723 -3.56 8.62 22.95
C ILE A 723 -3.11 9.91 23.66
N ILE A 724 -3.64 10.14 24.87
CA ILE A 724 -3.55 11.37 25.65
C ILE A 724 -2.10 11.80 25.92
N ASP A 725 -1.14 10.87 25.91
CA ASP A 725 0.27 11.17 26.20
C ASP A 725 1.14 11.37 24.94
N ARG A 726 0.58 11.28 23.72
CA ARG A 726 1.37 11.24 22.46
C ARG A 726 1.01 12.28 21.41
N VAL A 727 -0.21 12.83 21.41
CA VAL A 727 -0.59 13.89 20.47
C VAL A 727 -1.19 15.10 21.19
N PHE A 728 -0.55 16.26 21.03
CA PHE A 728 -0.88 17.49 21.76
C PHE A 728 -1.16 18.65 20.82
N ASN A 729 -2.24 19.39 21.09
CA ASN A 729 -2.56 20.64 20.37
C ASN A 729 -2.51 20.51 18.83
N CYS A 730 -2.97 19.37 18.31
CA CYS A 730 -3.04 19.15 16.87
C CYS A 730 -4.48 19.32 16.39
N THR A 731 -4.67 19.94 15.23
CA THR A 731 -6.00 20.26 14.71
C THR A 731 -6.17 19.84 13.25
N ASN A 732 -7.41 19.68 12.84
CA ASN A 732 -7.79 19.47 11.46
C ASN A 732 -8.90 20.45 11.06
N SER A 733 -8.69 21.17 9.98
CA SER A 733 -9.68 22.02 9.31
C SER A 733 -10.02 21.55 7.89
N GLY A 734 -9.34 20.50 7.38
CA GLY A 734 -9.62 19.91 6.07
C GLY A 734 -10.80 18.92 6.09
N MET A 735 -11.40 18.68 4.92
CA MET A 735 -12.46 17.67 4.77
C MET A 735 -11.91 16.26 4.99
N ILE A 736 -12.70 15.38 5.62
CA ILE A 736 -12.35 13.98 5.84
C ILE A 736 -13.39 13.11 5.12
N ASP A 737 -12.93 12.20 4.26
CA ASP A 737 -13.77 11.25 3.51
C ASP A 737 -13.22 9.81 3.66
N GLY A 738 -13.91 8.97 4.45
CA GLY A 738 -13.55 7.57 4.70
C GLY A 738 -14.05 7.04 6.04
N LEU A 739 -13.78 5.75 6.34
CA LEU A 739 -14.14 5.17 7.65
C LEU A 739 -13.21 5.73 8.74
N VAL A 740 -13.78 6.59 9.58
CA VAL A 740 -13.11 7.27 10.70
C VAL A 740 -13.22 6.41 11.96
N TYR A 741 -12.09 6.16 12.64
CA TYR A 741 -12.13 5.61 13.99
C TYR A 741 -12.51 6.72 14.97
N THR A 742 -13.68 6.59 15.59
CA THR A 742 -14.26 7.59 16.52
C THR A 742 -13.39 7.86 17.75
N ASP A 743 -12.51 6.93 18.12
CA ASP A 743 -11.57 7.10 19.24
C ASP A 743 -10.29 7.86 18.85
N GLN A 744 -10.11 8.20 17.57
CA GLN A 744 -8.87 8.79 17.02
C GLN A 744 -9.05 10.23 16.49
N ILE A 745 -10.20 10.86 16.75
CA ILE A 745 -10.39 12.30 16.52
C ILE A 745 -9.67 13.06 17.65
N ILE A 746 -8.41 13.41 17.41
CA ILE A 746 -7.57 14.19 18.30
C ILE A 746 -8.05 15.66 18.35
N GLY A 747 -8.12 16.21 19.58
CA GLY A 747 -8.08 17.65 19.85
C GLY A 747 -9.06 18.08 20.97
N LYS A 748 -8.56 18.24 22.19
CA LYS A 748 -9.34 18.68 23.37
C LYS A 748 -9.79 20.16 23.32
N ASP A 749 -9.58 20.84 22.19
CA ASP A 749 -10.07 22.20 21.93
C ASP A 749 -10.48 22.33 20.46
N MET A 750 -11.66 21.83 20.09
CA MET A 750 -12.35 22.31 18.90
C MET A 750 -13.86 22.34 19.13
N SER A 751 -14.30 23.55 19.46
CA SER A 751 -15.59 24.09 19.03
C SER A 751 -15.71 23.98 17.50
N ILE A 752 -16.39 22.94 17.00
CA ILE A 752 -16.92 22.94 15.63
C ILE A 752 -18.43 23.07 15.74
N PHE A 753 -18.92 24.25 15.35
CA PHE A 753 -20.31 24.48 15.02
C PHE A 753 -20.66 23.67 13.76
N GLY A 754 -21.58 22.71 13.88
CA GLY A 754 -22.18 22.02 12.73
C GLY A 754 -22.50 20.55 13.01
N THR A 755 -23.63 20.29 13.69
CA THR A 755 -24.57 19.15 13.51
C THR A 755 -23.99 17.79 13.04
N PHE A 756 -24.09 16.65 13.75
CA PHE A 756 -25.22 16.14 14.53
C PHE A 756 -24.90 14.76 15.19
N TRP A 757 -25.68 14.44 16.24
CA TRP A 757 -26.04 13.13 16.84
C TRP A 757 -25.02 12.30 17.66
N LEU A 758 -25.06 12.54 18.98
CA LEU A 758 -24.85 11.53 20.01
C LEU A 758 -26.20 10.85 20.31
N PRO A 759 -26.31 9.51 20.37
CA PRO A 759 -27.24 8.84 21.27
C PRO A 759 -26.55 8.64 22.62
N ASP A 760 -27.22 9.10 23.66
CA ASP A 760 -26.92 8.86 25.07
C ASP A 760 -26.71 7.35 25.37
N ILE A 761 -25.90 7.04 26.39
CA ILE A 761 -26.34 6.39 27.66
C ILE A 761 -25.12 5.84 28.45
N TYR A 762 -24.99 6.37 29.67
CA TYR A 762 -24.54 5.84 30.98
C TYR A 762 -23.45 4.75 31.09
#